data_AF-A0A817UCA9-F1
#
_entry.id   AF-A0A817UCA9-F1
#
_cell.length_a   1.000
_cell.length_b   1.000
_cell.length_c   1.000
_cell.angle_alpha   90.00
_cell.angle_beta   90.00
_cell.angle_gamma   90.00
#
_symmetry.space_group_name_H-M   'P 1'
#
loop_
_entity.id
_entity.type
_entity.pdbx_description
1 polymer ?
#
loop_
_entity_poly.entity_id
_entity_poly.type
_entity_poly.pdbx_seq_one_letter_code
_entity_poly.pdbx_strand_id
1 'polypeptide(L)'
;MSGYPNDEITNVGHHLSVSNGEWNQQTIYDARNVLLTQHSVDVSQQTPEQRSGKIVKPPIYPNHILHPEIIPSLDEVPAELIKRRHKRFNDPSNIDSFEIEMPLAIASSLQDELERAVQHRAAQDRNHDQTSIPESADSANNLFQGVFEKESYPTIETIEIDEPLESTSRQNLPRASIYDKSSLREAFQRIKIAGDFDDMSHIEDLEDAVGPLLRAMVIREKYMIFSLQSFPPTVAKFLTKTLEQEDQSRRASSTVRANTEPKLRTNSGGTSGQIPPKHTIPSIPTRTIPPQVSPNQKLPIVENDPHPFHPPVIKRDEAFNIPLLEAADVCVKAEKGIYRLHIPDDAKGWVQVDYPVVDRNQFIDDYTLLSAMITDGPLKSFCYRRLQYLKSRYELHCLLNEVKEWAAIKSTPHRDFYNVRKVDTHIHAASSMNQKHLLRFMKKKMKTSGDMHVYKTKDGKLMTLKEVFDELKITAYDLSVDMLGVHADRNTFQRFDRFNAKYNPLGQSALREIFIKTDNYIDGVFFADLLKEVMSDLEDSKYQHAELRLSIYGRSIDEWDKLANWCVRNTMYSANVGWMVQIPRLYDVYRANGITKNFQEFLTNLFKPLFEATIDPSLHPDLFRFMHHLTGFDSVDDETKPEKPIITADMPHPEDWNMKDNPPYVYYLFYMYANILTLNQLRRARGLNTYQFRPHCGEAGAVTHLVTAYMVAENISHGLLLRKSPVLQYLFYLCQIGIAMSPLSNNSLFINYNRNPMLEYFERGLCVSLSTDDPMQFHFTKEPLMEEYSIAAQVWKLSSVDMCELARNSVLMSGFSHEVKMYWLGPEYQESGVAGNDIRRTNVPAIRIAYRYEALCEELRLLGNAYKSRQDRKEKDRLLHQMEKKSTSVANIEHAVLNNGKHESTSNLPKPISSTINGNSGNKINMSRNPTTNVKGAAFHKQAKDNLQSILDNFNAIIALIRVDDPQLNPIKDQLPRILTNTTDDFEIRVRAYNMVRAFESLLKLVSDLKDQAVLYDFRAINDAVKAQRQRFKNQQSDLDTKLISLRDRLALELVKFEDEYANKSSFKIPKE
;
A
#
# COMPACT_ATOMS: atom_id res chain seq x y z
N MET A 1 25.69 -57.04 -15.59
CA MET A 1 26.53 -57.77 -16.57
C MET A 1 25.83 -57.78 -17.92
N SER A 2 26.56 -58.11 -18.98
CA SER A 2 26.12 -58.36 -20.38
C SER A 2 24.77 -59.09 -20.55
N GLY A 3 24.00 -58.92 -21.64
CA GLY A 3 24.12 -57.98 -22.78
C GLY A 3 24.19 -58.65 -24.17
N TYR A 4 23.28 -58.25 -25.09
CA TYR A 4 23.23 -58.62 -26.54
C TYR A 4 23.02 -60.12 -26.84
N PRO A 5 22.82 -60.61 -28.10
CA PRO A 5 22.78 -59.97 -29.45
C PRO A 5 21.43 -60.29 -30.22
N ASN A 6 21.12 -60.01 -31.51
CA ASN A 6 21.64 -59.16 -32.61
C ASN A 6 20.61 -59.06 -33.80
N ASP A 7 20.88 -58.20 -34.81
CA ASP A 7 20.61 -58.33 -36.28
C ASP A 7 19.14 -58.46 -36.85
N GLU A 8 18.79 -58.08 -38.10
CA GLU A 8 19.56 -57.54 -39.25
C GLU A 8 18.73 -56.66 -40.26
N ILE A 9 19.35 -55.60 -40.79
CA ILE A 9 19.31 -54.93 -42.13
C ILE A 9 18.06 -55.07 -43.07
N THR A 10 17.48 -53.93 -43.51
CA THR A 10 17.43 -53.43 -44.94
C THR A 10 16.76 -52.03 -45.07
N ASN A 11 16.96 -51.35 -46.20
CA ASN A 11 16.59 -49.94 -46.52
C ASN A 11 16.18 -49.88 -48.02
N VAL A 12 15.49 -48.90 -48.65
CA VAL A 12 15.22 -47.46 -48.42
C VAL A 12 13.85 -47.10 -49.04
N GLY A 13 13.14 -46.01 -48.63
CA GLY A 13 11.85 -45.67 -49.27
C GLY A 13 11.05 -44.39 -48.93
N HIS A 14 11.67 -43.24 -48.65
CA HIS A 14 11.05 -41.88 -48.64
C HIS A 14 9.71 -41.59 -47.91
N HIS A 15 9.81 -40.91 -46.75
CA HIS A 15 9.05 -39.71 -46.33
C HIS A 15 7.53 -39.62 -46.66
N LEU A 16 6.62 -39.64 -45.69
CA LEU A 16 6.46 -38.62 -44.62
C LEU A 16 5.65 -39.20 -43.44
N SER A 17 6.11 -39.03 -42.20
CA SER A 17 5.48 -39.61 -41.00
C SER A 17 5.24 -38.60 -39.87
N VAL A 18 4.25 -38.91 -39.04
CA VAL A 18 3.87 -38.20 -37.81
C VAL A 18 4.37 -38.99 -36.60
N SER A 19 4.89 -38.34 -35.56
CA SER A 19 4.63 -38.69 -34.14
C SER A 19 5.41 -37.82 -33.13
N ASN A 20 4.98 -37.93 -31.86
CA ASN A 20 5.37 -37.14 -30.69
C ASN A 20 6.83 -37.37 -30.23
N GLY A 21 7.40 -36.40 -29.50
CA GLY A 21 8.73 -36.54 -28.87
C GLY A 21 9.00 -35.49 -27.78
N GLU A 22 8.82 -35.93 -26.54
CA GLU A 22 9.40 -35.50 -25.24
C GLU A 22 10.36 -34.28 -25.17
N TRP A 23 10.08 -33.36 -24.24
CA TRP A 23 11.00 -32.29 -23.83
C TRP A 23 12.05 -32.80 -22.85
N ASN A 24 13.25 -33.12 -23.34
CA ASN A 24 14.35 -33.61 -22.52
C ASN A 24 15.21 -32.46 -21.93
N GLN A 25 15.82 -32.66 -20.75
CA GLN A 25 16.46 -31.59 -19.95
C GLN A 25 17.83 -31.11 -20.47
N GLN A 26 18.31 -31.64 -21.58
CA GLN A 26 19.72 -31.60 -21.99
C GLN A 26 20.04 -30.63 -23.15
N THR A 27 19.58 -29.37 -23.08
CA THR A 27 20.01 -28.34 -24.06
C THR A 27 20.17 -26.92 -23.48
N ILE A 28 19.82 -26.72 -22.20
CA ILE A 28 20.13 -25.49 -21.45
C ILE A 28 21.42 -25.65 -20.60
N TYR A 29 21.97 -26.87 -20.51
CA TYR A 29 23.11 -27.20 -19.66
C TYR A 29 24.48 -26.87 -20.29
N ASP A 30 24.61 -27.01 -21.61
CA ASP A 30 25.92 -27.05 -22.29
C ASP A 30 26.41 -25.68 -22.82
N ALA A 31 25.74 -24.58 -22.44
CA ALA A 31 26.11 -23.21 -22.84
C ALA A 31 26.72 -22.37 -21.69
N ARG A 32 27.10 -22.98 -20.55
CA ARG A 32 27.62 -22.24 -19.38
C ARG A 32 28.92 -22.76 -18.75
N ASN A 33 29.45 -23.92 -19.16
CA ASN A 33 30.64 -24.54 -18.58
C ASN A 33 31.78 -24.76 -19.61
N VAL A 34 32.30 -23.67 -20.19
CA VAL A 34 33.52 -23.70 -21.03
C VAL A 34 34.67 -22.84 -20.45
N LEU A 35 34.39 -21.98 -19.46
CA LEU A 35 35.41 -21.19 -18.75
C LEU A 35 35.21 -21.23 -17.23
N LEU A 36 35.51 -22.37 -16.60
CA LEU A 36 36.16 -22.48 -15.29
C LEU A 36 36.36 -23.95 -14.87
N THR A 37 37.56 -24.50 -15.11
CA THR A 37 38.34 -25.30 -14.14
C THR A 37 39.69 -25.68 -14.74
N GLN A 38 40.77 -25.12 -14.20
CA GLN A 38 42.02 -25.87 -14.07
C GLN A 38 42.84 -25.35 -12.87
N HIS A 39 43.35 -26.31 -12.11
CA HIS A 39 44.37 -26.20 -11.07
C HIS A 39 44.12 -25.41 -9.76
N SER A 40 43.57 -26.13 -8.77
CA SER A 40 44.28 -26.35 -7.49
C SER A 40 45.52 -27.25 -7.77
N VAL A 41 46.58 -27.36 -6.98
CA VAL A 41 46.88 -27.23 -5.54
C VAL A 41 48.32 -26.61 -5.48
N ASP A 42 48.80 -25.88 -4.46
CA ASP A 42 49.37 -26.45 -3.21
C ASP A 42 49.75 -25.38 -2.17
N VAL A 43 50.07 -25.84 -0.95
CA VAL A 43 50.41 -25.02 0.23
C VAL A 43 51.78 -25.43 0.77
N SER A 44 52.70 -24.47 0.97
CA SER A 44 53.51 -24.37 2.21
C SER A 44 54.58 -23.26 2.21
N GLN A 45 55.00 -22.91 3.44
CA GLN A 45 56.30 -22.34 3.86
C GLN A 45 56.59 -20.82 3.79
N GLN A 46 57.07 -20.36 4.96
CA GLN A 46 58.04 -19.27 5.23
C GLN A 46 57.63 -17.77 5.21
N THR A 47 57.60 -17.24 6.43
CA THR A 47 57.80 -15.83 6.87
C THR A 47 59.31 -15.48 6.98
N PRO A 48 59.73 -14.25 7.37
CA PRO A 48 59.15 -12.89 7.19
C PRO A 48 60.19 -11.89 6.59
N GLU A 49 59.84 -10.59 6.44
CA GLU A 49 60.56 -9.40 7.00
C GLU A 49 60.29 -8.04 6.28
N GLN A 50 60.28 -6.98 7.09
CA GLN A 50 60.61 -5.55 6.87
C GLN A 50 60.73 -5.00 5.41
N ARG A 51 60.15 -3.83 5.04
CA ARG A 51 60.61 -2.48 5.47
C ARG A 51 59.69 -1.30 5.06
N SER A 52 59.75 -0.25 5.88
CA SER A 52 59.52 1.20 5.63
C SER A 52 58.72 1.67 4.40
N GLY A 53 57.58 2.33 4.63
CA GLY A 53 56.80 3.01 3.59
C GLY A 53 57.29 4.42 3.19
N LYS A 54 56.47 5.12 2.39
CA LYS A 54 56.61 6.56 2.09
C LYS A 54 55.24 7.17 1.74
N ILE A 55 55.09 8.46 2.04
CA ILE A 55 53.91 9.25 1.66
C ILE A 55 53.99 9.60 0.18
N VAL A 56 52.88 9.43 -0.56
CA VAL A 56 52.70 9.99 -1.90
C VAL A 56 51.35 10.73 -1.92
N LYS A 57 51.37 12.03 -2.21
CA LYS A 57 50.17 12.82 -2.49
C LYS A 57 49.74 12.59 -3.94
N PRO A 58 48.43 12.55 -4.27
CA PRO A 58 48.00 12.59 -5.66
C PRO A 58 48.34 13.95 -6.29
N PRO A 59 48.72 14.01 -7.59
CA PRO A 59 48.88 15.26 -8.34
C PRO A 59 47.51 15.85 -8.74
N ILE A 60 47.51 17.09 -9.25
CA ILE A 60 46.33 17.87 -9.64
C ILE A 60 46.51 18.36 -11.10
N TYR A 61 45.39 18.69 -11.77
CA TYR A 61 45.24 19.37 -13.08
C TYR A 61 45.39 18.51 -14.35
N PRO A 62 44.78 18.90 -15.50
CA PRO A 62 43.77 19.95 -15.75
C PRO A 62 42.47 19.44 -16.47
N ASN A 63 41.58 20.37 -16.85
CA ASN A 63 40.35 20.13 -17.62
C ASN A 63 40.61 19.61 -19.05
N HIS A 64 39.71 18.78 -19.62
CA HIS A 64 38.80 19.16 -20.73
C HIS A 64 37.96 17.99 -21.30
N ILE A 65 36.93 18.35 -22.08
CA ILE A 65 36.06 17.54 -22.97
C ILE A 65 34.92 16.73 -22.33
N LEU A 66 33.71 16.98 -22.86
CA LEU A 66 32.47 16.21 -22.66
C LEU A 66 32.20 15.37 -23.91
N HIS A 67 31.85 14.08 -23.76
CA HIS A 67 30.63 13.50 -24.34
C HIS A 67 30.36 12.07 -23.80
N PRO A 68 29.10 11.56 -23.84
CA PRO A 68 28.73 10.26 -23.26
C PRO A 68 28.37 9.18 -24.28
N GLU A 69 28.71 7.94 -23.95
CA GLU A 69 28.07 6.65 -24.31
C GLU A 69 28.78 5.59 -23.41
N ILE A 70 28.23 4.44 -23.00
CA ILE A 70 27.41 3.44 -23.72
C ILE A 70 26.31 2.90 -22.78
N ILE A 71 25.13 2.59 -23.33
CA ILE A 71 24.12 1.71 -22.72
C ILE A 71 23.88 0.53 -23.68
N PRO A 72 23.93 -0.76 -23.24
CA PRO A 72 23.63 -1.90 -24.11
C PRO A 72 22.20 -1.91 -24.66
N SER A 73 22.01 -2.54 -25.82
CA SER A 73 20.84 -2.36 -26.68
C SER A 73 19.55 -3.06 -26.22
N LEU A 74 18.41 -2.46 -26.61
CA LEU A 74 17.21 -3.21 -26.96
C LEU A 74 17.24 -3.46 -28.48
N ASP A 75 17.19 -4.72 -28.90
CA ASP A 75 16.91 -5.08 -30.29
C ASP A 75 16.01 -6.33 -30.36
N GLU A 76 14.72 -6.13 -30.58
CA GLU A 76 13.86 -7.04 -31.35
C GLU A 76 12.53 -6.33 -31.71
N VAL A 77 12.59 -5.38 -32.66
CA VAL A 77 11.41 -4.72 -33.24
C VAL A 77 11.47 -4.87 -34.77
N PRO A 78 10.44 -5.41 -35.44
CA PRO A 78 10.51 -5.72 -36.87
C PRO A 78 10.80 -4.50 -37.77
N ALA A 79 11.83 -4.64 -38.62
CA ALA A 79 12.40 -3.58 -39.46
C ALA A 79 11.39 -2.87 -40.40
N GLU A 80 10.25 -3.49 -40.70
CA GLU A 80 9.23 -2.92 -41.59
C GLU A 80 8.46 -1.74 -40.98
N LEU A 81 8.46 -1.58 -39.64
CA LEU A 81 8.03 -0.31 -39.01
C LEU A 81 9.05 0.82 -39.27
N ILE A 82 10.35 0.53 -39.24
CA ILE A 82 11.42 1.54 -39.37
C ILE A 82 11.41 2.17 -40.77
N LYS A 83 11.17 1.38 -41.82
CA LYS A 83 11.00 1.87 -43.20
C LYS A 83 9.79 2.80 -43.34
N ARG A 84 8.66 2.47 -42.69
CA ARG A 84 7.45 3.33 -42.69
C ARG A 84 7.65 4.62 -41.91
N ARG A 85 8.50 4.62 -40.88
CA ARG A 85 8.87 5.82 -40.11
C ARG A 85 9.75 6.78 -40.93
N HIS A 86 10.76 6.25 -41.63
CA HIS A 86 11.68 7.06 -42.45
C HIS A 86 10.98 7.73 -43.65
N LYS A 87 10.09 7.03 -44.37
CA LYS A 87 9.48 7.58 -45.59
C LYS A 87 8.45 8.70 -45.36
N ARG A 88 8.18 9.11 -44.11
CA ARG A 88 7.35 10.29 -43.78
C ARG A 88 8.15 11.54 -43.44
N PHE A 89 9.45 11.44 -43.14
CA PHE A 89 10.27 12.59 -42.72
C PHE A 89 11.06 13.23 -43.87
N ASN A 90 11.27 12.51 -44.98
CA ASN A 90 12.14 12.94 -46.08
C ASN A 90 11.37 13.21 -47.39
N ASP A 91 10.15 13.76 -47.31
CA ASP A 91 9.41 14.26 -48.48
C ASP A 91 9.33 15.81 -48.41
N PRO A 92 10.10 16.55 -49.23
CA PRO A 92 10.13 18.01 -49.20
C PRO A 92 8.80 18.70 -49.53
N SER A 93 7.79 17.98 -50.03
CA SER A 93 6.50 18.56 -50.44
C SER A 93 5.50 18.82 -49.31
N ASN A 94 5.86 18.56 -48.05
CA ASN A 94 4.95 18.63 -46.89
C ASN A 94 5.35 19.63 -45.79
N ILE A 95 6.27 20.56 -46.06
CA ILE A 95 6.67 21.62 -45.12
C ILE A 95 6.37 22.99 -45.73
N ASP A 96 5.22 23.56 -45.40
CA ASP A 96 4.98 25.00 -45.54
C ASP A 96 5.81 25.75 -44.48
N SER A 97 6.47 26.81 -44.90
CA SER A 97 7.58 27.47 -44.19
C SER A 97 7.23 28.10 -42.84
N PHE A 98 8.12 27.90 -41.86
CA PHE A 98 8.34 28.82 -40.72
C PHE A 98 9.79 28.70 -40.24
N GLU A 99 10.70 29.43 -40.89
CA GLU A 99 12.06 29.65 -40.40
C GLU A 99 12.06 30.77 -39.35
N ILE A 100 12.89 30.64 -38.32
CA ILE A 100 13.20 31.70 -37.36
C ILE A 100 14.72 31.87 -37.35
N GLU A 101 15.23 32.75 -38.20
CA GLU A 101 16.62 33.18 -38.10
C GLU A 101 16.80 34.08 -36.86
N MET A 102 17.78 33.75 -36.02
CA MET A 102 18.35 34.75 -35.10
C MET A 102 19.42 35.54 -35.85
N PRO A 103 19.34 36.88 -35.94
CA PRO A 103 20.39 37.67 -36.58
C PRO A 103 21.71 37.59 -35.79
N LEU A 104 22.72 36.92 -36.34
CA LEU A 104 24.04 36.75 -35.69
C LEU A 104 24.69 38.10 -35.30
N ALA A 105 24.36 39.19 -35.99
CA ALA A 105 24.83 40.54 -35.72
C ALA A 105 24.52 41.04 -34.29
N ILE A 106 23.45 40.54 -33.65
CA ILE A 106 23.11 40.93 -32.27
C ILE A 106 24.06 40.25 -31.27
N ALA A 107 24.41 38.98 -31.51
CA ALA A 107 25.31 38.22 -30.64
C ALA A 107 26.74 38.80 -30.66
N SER A 108 27.26 39.16 -31.84
CA SER A 108 28.58 39.81 -31.92
C SER A 108 28.60 41.19 -31.25
N SER A 109 27.55 42.00 -31.42
CA SER A 109 27.49 43.33 -30.79
C SER A 109 27.49 43.27 -29.26
N LEU A 110 26.85 42.25 -28.67
CA LEU A 110 26.79 42.08 -27.21
C LEU A 110 28.14 41.66 -26.61
N GLN A 111 28.91 40.83 -27.34
CA GLN A 111 30.24 40.41 -26.88
C GLN A 111 31.25 41.56 -26.95
N ASP A 112 31.18 42.39 -28.00
CA ASP A 112 32.00 43.59 -28.17
C ASP A 112 31.81 44.64 -27.05
N GLU A 113 30.59 44.84 -26.55
CA GLU A 113 30.35 45.72 -25.39
C GLU A 113 30.85 45.10 -24.08
N LEU A 114 30.69 43.79 -23.90
CA LEU A 114 31.11 43.09 -22.68
C LEU A 114 32.64 43.15 -22.49
N GLU A 115 33.43 42.94 -23.54
CA GLU A 115 34.90 43.01 -23.45
C GLU A 115 35.39 44.43 -23.11
N ARG A 116 34.75 45.47 -23.66
CA ARG A 116 35.07 46.88 -23.33
C ARG A 116 34.77 47.21 -21.86
N ALA A 117 33.63 46.74 -21.34
CA ALA A 117 33.25 46.93 -19.93
C ALA A 117 34.25 46.26 -18.96
N VAL A 118 34.70 45.04 -19.29
CA VAL A 118 35.70 44.31 -18.49
C VAL A 118 37.06 45.02 -18.51
N GLN A 119 37.52 45.49 -19.67
CA GLN A 119 38.78 46.24 -19.78
C GLN A 119 38.77 47.54 -18.96
N HIS A 120 37.62 48.25 -18.91
CA HIS A 120 37.51 49.51 -18.18
C HIS A 120 37.58 49.33 -16.64
N ARG A 121 37.09 48.21 -16.09
CA ARG A 121 37.30 47.86 -14.67
C ARG A 121 38.77 47.52 -14.37
N ALA A 122 39.40 46.69 -15.22
CA ALA A 122 40.79 46.26 -15.05
C ALA A 122 41.86 47.39 -15.15
N ALA A 123 41.44 48.61 -15.50
CA ALA A 123 42.22 49.83 -15.44
C ALA A 123 42.10 50.58 -14.09
N GLN A 124 40.98 50.46 -13.39
CA GLN A 124 40.71 51.19 -12.13
C GLN A 124 41.29 50.46 -10.90
N ASP A 125 41.25 49.13 -10.87
CA ASP A 125 41.73 48.30 -9.75
C ASP A 125 43.26 48.39 -9.50
N ARG A 126 44.03 49.08 -10.36
CA ARG A 126 45.49 49.19 -10.24
C ARG A 126 45.99 50.32 -9.32
N ASN A 127 45.10 51.16 -8.79
CA ASN A 127 45.45 52.39 -8.05
C ASN A 127 45.06 52.36 -6.56
N HIS A 128 44.80 51.18 -5.96
CA HIS A 128 44.47 51.06 -4.54
C HIS A 128 45.18 49.88 -3.86
N ASP A 129 46.52 49.99 -3.76
CA ASP A 129 47.37 49.02 -3.08
C ASP A 129 48.34 49.71 -2.09
N GLN A 130 47.79 50.20 -0.96
CA GLN A 130 48.53 50.61 0.25
C GLN A 130 47.61 51.04 1.41
N THR A 131 47.40 50.17 2.41
CA THR A 131 47.56 50.42 3.87
C THR A 131 47.08 49.21 4.70
N SER A 132 47.44 49.16 5.99
CA SER A 132 47.48 47.94 6.81
C SER A 132 46.31 47.77 7.80
N ILE A 133 46.00 46.51 8.12
CA ILE A 133 45.05 46.05 9.15
C ILE A 133 45.57 46.41 10.56
N PRO A 134 44.67 46.77 11.50
CA PRO A 134 44.73 46.16 12.85
C PRO A 134 43.36 45.63 13.34
N GLU A 135 43.39 44.91 14.46
CA GLU A 135 42.29 44.08 14.98
C GLU A 135 41.30 44.84 15.88
N SER A 136 40.04 44.42 15.91
CA SER A 136 39.24 44.12 17.13
C SER A 136 37.76 43.92 16.80
N ALA A 137 37.04 43.19 17.66
CA ALA A 137 35.60 43.03 17.58
C ALA A 137 34.95 43.63 18.82
N ASP A 138 34.27 44.78 18.68
CA ASP A 138 33.31 45.31 19.68
C ASP A 138 32.52 46.55 19.17
N SER A 139 32.02 46.53 17.93
CA SER A 139 31.33 47.70 17.32
C SER A 139 29.99 47.41 16.62
N ALA A 140 29.59 46.14 16.46
CA ALA A 140 28.39 45.78 15.69
C ALA A 140 27.04 46.06 16.39
N ASN A 141 27.02 46.25 17.73
CA ASN A 141 25.78 46.29 18.52
C ASN A 141 25.10 47.67 18.63
N ASN A 142 25.73 48.76 18.17
CA ASN A 142 25.25 50.14 18.43
C ASN A 142 24.73 50.90 17.20
N LEU A 143 24.39 50.23 16.09
CA LEU A 143 23.85 50.88 14.88
C LEU A 143 22.43 50.47 14.47
N PHE A 144 21.73 49.63 15.25
CA PHE A 144 20.39 49.13 14.94
C PHE A 144 19.25 49.69 15.83
N GLN A 145 19.52 50.76 16.58
CA GLN A 145 18.48 51.58 17.23
C GLN A 145 18.61 53.03 16.75
N GLY A 146 17.64 53.53 15.97
CA GLY A 146 17.60 54.97 15.66
C GLY A 146 16.87 55.48 14.41
N VAL A 147 16.40 54.63 13.48
CA VAL A 147 15.69 55.12 12.26
C VAL A 147 14.48 54.26 11.91
N PHE A 148 13.33 54.52 12.55
CA PHE A 148 12.01 54.06 12.11
C PHE A 148 10.89 55.02 12.61
N GLU A 149 10.88 56.24 12.07
CA GLU A 149 9.71 57.13 12.11
C GLU A 149 9.49 57.77 10.73
N LYS A 150 8.32 57.50 10.12
CA LYS A 150 7.77 58.15 8.91
C LYS A 150 8.62 57.87 7.63
N GLU A 151 8.10 57.97 6.40
CA GLU A 151 6.86 58.58 5.90
C GLU A 151 5.94 57.59 5.14
N SER A 152 4.80 58.09 4.67
CA SER A 152 3.69 57.36 4.05
C SER A 152 3.71 57.35 2.52
N TYR A 153 3.23 56.27 1.90
CA TYR A 153 2.89 56.20 0.47
C TYR A 153 1.37 55.99 0.25
N PRO A 154 0.81 56.40 -0.91
CA PRO A 154 -0.62 56.70 -1.04
C PRO A 154 -1.54 55.50 -1.32
N THR A 155 -2.81 55.69 -0.99
CA THR A 155 -3.93 54.75 -1.15
C THR A 155 -4.32 54.56 -2.62
N ILE A 156 -4.71 53.34 -2.99
CA ILE A 156 -5.61 53.03 -4.11
C ILE A 156 -6.77 52.18 -3.56
N GLU A 157 -7.93 52.27 -4.21
CA GLU A 157 -9.25 52.13 -3.60
C GLU A 157 -9.63 50.74 -3.06
N THR A 158 -10.47 50.76 -2.02
CA THR A 158 -11.01 49.61 -1.30
C THR A 158 -12.10 48.86 -2.07
N ILE A 159 -12.11 47.53 -1.92
CA ILE A 159 -13.35 46.73 -1.95
C ILE A 159 -13.60 46.29 -0.50
N GLU A 160 -14.84 46.42 -0.05
CA GLU A 160 -15.23 46.34 1.37
C GLU A 160 -15.04 44.94 1.96
N ILE A 161 -14.47 44.90 3.17
CA ILE A 161 -14.48 43.76 4.08
C ILE A 161 -14.94 44.32 5.43
N ASP A 162 -16.08 43.86 5.95
CA ASP A 162 -16.58 44.30 7.25
C ASP A 162 -15.63 43.86 8.39
N GLU A 163 -15.00 44.82 9.07
CA GLU A 163 -14.26 44.57 10.30
C GLU A 163 -15.20 44.43 11.51
N PRO A 164 -15.00 43.42 12.38
CA PRO A 164 -15.66 43.36 13.68
C PRO A 164 -15.02 44.36 14.65
N LEU A 165 -15.83 45.27 15.22
CA LEU A 165 -15.42 46.29 16.19
C LEU A 165 -14.69 45.72 17.42
N GLU A 166 -13.42 46.04 17.59
CA GLU A 166 -12.78 46.00 18.91
C GLU A 166 -13.07 47.27 19.71
N SER A 167 -13.65 47.12 20.91
CA SER A 167 -12.95 47.39 22.19
C SER A 167 -13.92 47.75 23.33
N THR A 168 -13.86 46.98 24.42
CA THR A 168 -14.13 47.51 25.78
C THR A 168 -13.58 46.57 26.85
N SER A 169 -13.09 47.16 27.95
CA SER A 169 -12.82 46.52 29.26
C SER A 169 -12.15 45.14 29.30
N ARG A 170 -10.82 45.11 29.51
CA ARG A 170 -10.15 43.97 30.15
C ARG A 170 -10.57 43.88 31.63
N GLN A 171 -11.55 43.04 31.97
CA GLN A 171 -11.71 42.47 33.33
C GLN A 171 -12.75 41.33 33.34
N ASN A 172 -12.45 40.27 34.08
CA ASN A 172 -13.36 39.17 34.47
C ASN A 172 -14.21 38.51 33.35
N LEU A 173 -13.64 37.51 32.68
CA LEU A 173 -14.42 36.48 31.96
C LEU A 173 -14.42 35.15 32.76
N PRO A 174 -15.59 34.52 32.99
CA PRO A 174 -15.68 33.22 33.65
C PRO A 174 -15.22 32.08 32.73
N ARG A 175 -15.07 30.86 33.28
CA ARG A 175 -14.85 29.62 32.51
C ARG A 175 -16.03 29.40 31.54
N ALA A 176 -15.89 29.84 30.29
CA ALA A 176 -16.86 29.62 29.23
C ALA A 176 -16.90 28.15 28.80
N SER A 177 -18.08 27.68 28.37
CA SER A 177 -18.33 26.29 28.00
C SER A 177 -17.62 25.90 26.70
N ILE A 178 -17.01 24.72 26.70
CA ILE A 178 -16.55 24.03 25.49
C ILE A 178 -17.80 23.64 24.66
N TYR A 179 -17.62 23.48 23.33
CA TYR A 179 -18.59 22.94 22.36
C TYR A 179 -19.75 23.86 21.92
N ASP A 180 -19.47 24.79 21.01
CA ASP A 180 -20.32 24.92 19.81
C ASP A 180 -19.75 23.99 18.73
N LYS A 181 -20.54 23.01 18.27
CA LYS A 181 -20.09 21.97 17.32
C LYS A 181 -20.34 22.36 15.85
N SER A 182 -20.53 23.64 15.53
CA SER A 182 -20.79 24.12 14.15
C SER A 182 -19.86 25.22 13.61
N SER A 183 -19.11 25.92 14.46
CA SER A 183 -18.44 27.20 14.11
C SER A 183 -16.93 27.15 13.93
N LEU A 184 -16.23 26.09 14.37
CA LEU A 184 -14.77 25.97 14.28
C LEU A 184 -14.30 25.21 13.02
N ARG A 185 -14.17 25.92 11.90
CA ARG A 185 -13.29 25.48 10.80
C ARG A 185 -11.86 25.91 11.10
N GLU A 186 -10.94 24.94 11.21
CA GLU A 186 -9.51 25.21 11.42
C GLU A 186 -8.93 26.17 10.36
N ALA A 187 -8.15 27.16 10.81
CA ALA A 187 -7.78 28.36 10.06
C ALA A 187 -6.49 28.18 9.21
N PHE A 188 -6.45 27.11 8.42
CA PHE A 188 -5.34 26.76 7.53
C PHE A 188 -5.65 26.99 6.05
N GLN A 189 -4.60 27.12 5.22
CA GLN A 189 -4.75 27.32 3.78
C GLN A 189 -5.16 26.00 3.11
N ARG A 190 -6.37 25.95 2.57
CA ARG A 190 -6.92 24.75 1.92
C ARG A 190 -6.59 24.74 0.43
N ILE A 191 -6.10 23.59 -0.02
CA ILE A 191 -5.63 23.38 -1.40
C ILE A 191 -6.73 22.69 -2.20
N LYS A 192 -7.02 23.24 -3.38
CA LYS A 192 -7.79 22.57 -4.42
C LYS A 192 -7.00 22.64 -5.72
N ILE A 193 -6.50 21.50 -6.19
CA ILE A 193 -5.87 21.38 -7.51
C ILE A 193 -7.01 21.43 -8.55
N ALA A 194 -6.94 22.38 -9.49
CA ALA A 194 -7.93 22.56 -10.56
C ALA A 194 -7.54 21.78 -11.84
N GLY A 195 -8.52 21.50 -12.71
CA GLY A 195 -8.33 20.74 -13.96
C GLY A 195 -8.73 19.25 -13.87
N ASP A 196 -8.84 18.70 -12.66
CA ASP A 196 -9.15 17.27 -12.39
C ASP A 196 -10.60 16.87 -12.77
N PHE A 197 -11.45 17.84 -13.18
CA PHE A 197 -12.89 17.68 -13.42
C PHE A 197 -13.38 18.24 -14.77
N ASP A 198 -12.56 19.00 -15.48
CA ASP A 198 -13.00 19.82 -16.64
C ASP A 198 -12.86 19.09 -17.99
N ASP A 199 -12.24 17.91 -18.02
CA ASP A 199 -12.18 17.03 -19.18
C ASP A 199 -13.17 15.85 -19.02
N MET A 200 -14.13 15.76 -19.96
CA MET A 200 -15.19 14.74 -19.99
C MET A 200 -14.65 13.30 -19.89
N SER A 201 -13.42 13.03 -20.34
CA SER A 201 -12.83 11.70 -20.30
C SER A 201 -12.59 11.17 -18.87
N HIS A 202 -12.33 12.06 -17.90
CA HIS A 202 -12.12 11.66 -16.51
C HIS A 202 -13.41 11.24 -15.79
N ILE A 203 -14.57 11.73 -16.24
CA ILE A 203 -15.87 11.36 -15.68
C ILE A 203 -16.21 9.90 -16.02
N GLU A 204 -15.87 9.42 -17.22
CA GLU A 204 -16.15 8.04 -17.63
C GLU A 204 -15.21 7.02 -16.96
N ASP A 205 -13.91 7.32 -16.88
CA ASP A 205 -12.92 6.54 -16.09
C ASP A 205 -13.41 6.37 -14.63
N LEU A 206 -13.89 7.45 -14.03
CA LEU A 206 -14.39 7.51 -12.65
C LEU A 206 -15.72 6.77 -12.47
N GLU A 207 -16.68 6.96 -13.39
CA GLU A 207 -17.95 6.23 -13.38
C GLU A 207 -17.73 4.72 -13.51
N ASP A 208 -16.78 4.25 -14.34
CA ASP A 208 -16.51 2.82 -14.41
C ASP A 208 -15.79 2.27 -13.17
N ALA A 209 -14.78 2.99 -12.65
CA ALA A 209 -13.99 2.59 -11.48
C ALA A 209 -14.77 2.54 -10.15
N VAL A 210 -15.76 3.42 -9.93
CA VAL A 210 -16.48 3.49 -8.64
C VAL A 210 -17.25 2.21 -8.29
N GLY A 211 -17.79 1.51 -9.30
CA GLY A 211 -18.60 0.30 -9.09
C GLY A 211 -17.82 -0.84 -8.43
N PRO A 212 -16.64 -1.23 -8.97
CA PRO A 212 -15.71 -2.13 -8.31
C PRO A 212 -15.26 -1.65 -6.92
N LEU A 213 -14.84 -0.39 -6.78
CA LEU A 213 -14.30 0.14 -5.51
C LEU A 213 -15.33 0.08 -4.38
N LEU A 214 -16.59 0.47 -4.63
CA LEU A 214 -17.66 0.35 -3.63
C LEU A 214 -17.89 -1.11 -3.20
N ARG A 215 -17.86 -2.07 -4.14
CA ARG A 215 -17.99 -3.50 -3.79
C ARG A 215 -16.85 -3.97 -2.90
N ALA A 216 -15.62 -3.59 -3.20
CA ALA A 216 -14.47 -3.95 -2.37
C ALA A 216 -14.56 -3.38 -0.95
N MET A 217 -15.07 -2.16 -0.79
CA MET A 217 -15.29 -1.57 0.54
C MET A 217 -16.42 -2.27 1.31
N VAL A 218 -17.54 -2.60 0.66
CA VAL A 218 -18.64 -3.38 1.24
C VAL A 218 -18.22 -4.82 1.61
N ILE A 219 -17.36 -5.45 0.80
CA ILE A 219 -16.76 -6.74 1.15
C ILE A 219 -15.93 -6.61 2.43
N ARG A 220 -15.03 -5.62 2.54
CA ARG A 220 -14.25 -5.46 3.78
C ARG A 220 -15.15 -5.15 4.99
N GLU A 221 -16.14 -4.27 4.86
CA GLU A 221 -17.10 -3.94 5.92
C GLU A 221 -17.80 -5.20 6.47
N LYS A 222 -18.30 -6.07 5.58
CA LYS A 222 -18.93 -7.37 5.92
C LYS A 222 -18.01 -8.24 6.78
N TYR A 223 -16.74 -8.43 6.39
CA TYR A 223 -15.82 -9.33 7.12
C TYR A 223 -15.35 -8.72 8.45
N MET A 224 -15.10 -7.41 8.51
CA MET A 224 -14.77 -6.74 9.78
C MET A 224 -15.92 -6.87 10.79
N ILE A 225 -17.17 -6.61 10.36
CA ILE A 225 -18.37 -6.77 11.20
C ILE A 225 -18.54 -8.21 11.68
N PHE A 226 -18.36 -9.21 10.81
CA PHE A 226 -18.53 -10.63 11.17
C PHE A 226 -17.51 -11.09 12.22
N SER A 227 -16.25 -10.66 12.10
CA SER A 227 -15.14 -11.02 13.00
C SER A 227 -15.01 -10.14 14.24
N LEU A 228 -15.87 -9.12 14.38
CA LEU A 228 -15.84 -8.11 15.44
C LEU A 228 -14.58 -7.22 15.43
N GLN A 229 -13.94 -7.10 14.28
CA GLN A 229 -12.78 -6.23 14.03
C GLN A 229 -13.21 -4.80 13.66
N SER A 230 -12.28 -3.86 13.80
CA SER A 230 -12.52 -2.43 13.55
C SER A 230 -12.72 -2.10 12.07
N PHE A 231 -13.69 -1.22 11.78
CA PHE A 231 -13.91 -0.63 10.45
C PHE A 231 -14.18 0.88 10.59
N PRO A 232 -13.63 1.77 9.72
CA PRO A 232 -13.64 3.20 9.99
C PRO A 232 -15.05 3.82 10.00
N PRO A 233 -15.46 4.53 11.07
CA PRO A 233 -16.81 5.12 11.16
C PRO A 233 -17.17 6.05 10.01
N THR A 234 -16.22 6.83 9.48
CA THR A 234 -16.40 7.71 8.31
C THR A 234 -16.82 6.92 7.07
N VAL A 235 -16.18 5.77 6.84
CA VAL A 235 -16.40 4.91 5.66
C VAL A 235 -17.73 4.16 5.81
N ALA A 236 -18.01 3.63 7.00
CA ALA A 236 -19.29 2.99 7.32
C ALA A 236 -20.47 3.96 7.10
N LYS A 237 -20.37 5.20 7.60
CA LYS A 237 -21.36 6.27 7.38
C LYS A 237 -21.50 6.62 5.89
N PHE A 238 -20.41 6.62 5.12
CA PHE A 238 -20.42 6.85 3.67
C PHE A 238 -21.10 5.72 2.88
N LEU A 239 -20.72 4.46 3.12
CA LEU A 239 -21.32 3.28 2.47
C LEU A 239 -22.82 3.21 2.77
N THR A 240 -23.17 3.34 4.05
CA THR A 240 -24.54 3.49 4.56
C THR A 240 -25.35 4.49 3.74
N LYS A 241 -24.89 5.75 3.66
CA LYS A 241 -25.60 6.84 2.97
C LYS A 241 -25.68 6.65 1.46
N THR A 242 -24.68 6.01 0.86
CA THR A 242 -24.61 5.79 -0.59
C THR A 242 -25.53 4.64 -1.04
N LEU A 243 -25.67 3.61 -0.22
CA LEU A 243 -26.49 2.42 -0.51
C LEU A 243 -27.97 2.61 -0.12
N GLU A 244 -28.27 3.29 0.98
CA GLU A 244 -29.67 3.58 1.39
C GLU A 244 -30.43 4.42 0.36
N GLN A 245 -29.72 5.33 -0.34
CA GLN A 245 -30.30 6.14 -1.41
C GLN A 245 -30.69 5.30 -2.63
N GLU A 246 -30.07 4.12 -2.84
CA GLU A 246 -30.50 3.17 -3.86
C GLU A 246 -31.84 2.50 -3.48
N ASP A 247 -31.98 2.02 -2.24
CA ASP A 247 -33.22 1.36 -1.79
C ASP A 247 -34.42 2.31 -1.69
N GLN A 248 -34.19 3.56 -1.29
CA GLN A 248 -35.25 4.60 -1.31
C GLN A 248 -35.68 4.91 -2.75
N SER A 249 -34.74 5.02 -3.69
CA SER A 249 -35.05 5.26 -5.11
C SER A 249 -35.79 4.08 -5.74
N ARG A 250 -35.35 2.84 -5.48
CA ARG A 250 -36.03 1.60 -5.91
C ARG A 250 -37.47 1.54 -5.40
N ARG A 251 -37.71 1.91 -4.12
CA ARG A 251 -39.05 1.98 -3.54
C ARG A 251 -39.90 3.06 -4.22
N ALA A 252 -39.39 4.27 -4.39
CA ALA A 252 -40.12 5.35 -5.08
C ALA A 252 -40.56 4.95 -6.50
N SER A 253 -39.65 4.42 -7.32
CA SER A 253 -39.96 3.97 -8.69
C SER A 253 -40.92 2.76 -8.73
N SER A 254 -40.99 1.95 -7.67
CA SER A 254 -42.01 0.89 -7.54
C SER A 254 -43.40 1.45 -7.21
N THR A 255 -43.49 2.46 -6.33
CA THR A 255 -44.75 3.09 -5.93
C THR A 255 -45.43 3.84 -7.08
N VAL A 256 -44.66 4.49 -7.96
CA VAL A 256 -45.21 5.17 -9.15
C VAL A 256 -45.86 4.17 -10.12
N ARG A 257 -45.27 2.98 -10.32
CA ARG A 257 -45.84 1.93 -11.17
C ARG A 257 -47.14 1.33 -10.62
N ALA A 258 -47.32 1.28 -9.30
CA ALA A 258 -48.52 0.71 -8.68
C ALA A 258 -49.81 1.49 -8.99
N ASN A 259 -49.70 2.75 -9.39
CA ASN A 259 -50.84 3.66 -9.59
C ASN A 259 -51.26 3.86 -11.07
N THR A 260 -50.73 3.08 -12.02
CA THR A 260 -50.95 3.34 -13.47
C THR A 260 -51.42 2.14 -14.33
N GLU A 261 -51.75 0.98 -13.76
CA GLU A 261 -52.31 -0.16 -14.51
C GLU A 261 -53.68 -0.64 -13.96
N PRO A 262 -54.74 -0.74 -14.79
CA PRO A 262 -56.04 -1.27 -14.38
C PRO A 262 -56.02 -2.80 -14.30
N LYS A 263 -56.57 -3.37 -13.22
CA LYS A 263 -56.58 -4.82 -12.96
C LYS A 263 -57.51 -5.56 -13.93
N LEU A 264 -56.93 -6.41 -14.78
CA LEU A 264 -57.65 -7.43 -15.57
C LEU A 264 -57.25 -8.84 -15.09
N ARG A 265 -58.25 -9.69 -14.84
CA ARG A 265 -58.08 -11.09 -14.41
C ARG A 265 -58.26 -12.03 -15.61
N THR A 266 -57.28 -12.90 -15.86
CA THR A 266 -57.48 -14.20 -16.54
C THR A 266 -56.52 -15.24 -15.95
N ASN A 267 -56.96 -16.50 -15.91
CA ASN A 267 -56.16 -17.64 -15.44
C ASN A 267 -55.66 -18.46 -16.63
N SER A 268 -54.38 -18.82 -16.65
CA SER A 268 -53.88 -20.05 -17.27
C SER A 268 -52.49 -20.38 -16.71
N GLY A 269 -52.23 -21.67 -16.43
CA GLY A 269 -50.92 -22.14 -15.96
C GLY A 269 -50.15 -22.88 -17.06
N GLY A 270 -48.82 -22.92 -16.97
CA GLY A 270 -47.99 -23.65 -17.94
C GLY A 270 -46.49 -23.53 -17.72
N THR A 271 -45.94 -24.51 -16.99
CA THR A 271 -44.54 -25.05 -17.06
C THR A 271 -43.31 -24.13 -17.01
N SER A 272 -42.24 -24.66 -16.40
CA SER A 272 -40.98 -23.96 -16.10
C SER A 272 -39.94 -24.03 -17.22
N GLY A 273 -39.23 -22.93 -17.45
CA GLY A 273 -37.92 -22.90 -18.12
C GLY A 273 -36.94 -22.04 -17.33
N GLN A 274 -35.77 -22.57 -16.98
CA GLN A 274 -34.77 -21.86 -16.17
C GLN A 274 -33.97 -20.85 -17.01
N ILE A 275 -33.74 -19.66 -16.45
CA ILE A 275 -32.86 -18.62 -16.99
C ILE A 275 -31.77 -18.37 -15.93
N PRO A 276 -30.47 -18.30 -16.30
CA PRO A 276 -29.39 -18.14 -15.32
C PRO A 276 -29.50 -16.81 -14.54
N PRO A 277 -29.09 -16.77 -13.27
CA PRO A 277 -29.28 -15.62 -12.40
C PRO A 277 -28.41 -14.44 -12.82
N LYS A 278 -29.02 -13.25 -12.94
CA LYS A 278 -28.29 -11.99 -13.06
C LYS A 278 -27.73 -11.63 -11.68
N HIS A 279 -26.42 -11.38 -11.60
CA HIS A 279 -25.75 -11.00 -10.35
C HIS A 279 -26.46 -9.80 -9.69
N THR A 280 -27.20 -10.10 -8.63
CA THR A 280 -27.85 -9.11 -7.78
C THR A 280 -26.91 -8.82 -6.62
N ILE A 281 -26.83 -7.57 -6.19
CA ILE A 281 -26.01 -7.20 -5.01
C ILE A 281 -26.61 -7.97 -3.81
N PRO A 282 -25.81 -8.75 -3.05
CA PRO A 282 -26.32 -9.49 -1.91
C PRO A 282 -26.92 -8.52 -0.88
N SER A 283 -28.04 -8.92 -0.28
CA SER A 283 -28.73 -8.13 0.74
C SER A 283 -27.81 -7.89 1.94
N ILE A 284 -27.66 -6.62 2.32
CA ILE A 284 -26.86 -6.21 3.48
C ILE A 284 -27.45 -6.90 4.73
N PRO A 285 -26.64 -7.58 5.57
CA PRO A 285 -27.10 -8.11 6.84
C PRO A 285 -27.73 -7.01 7.71
N THR A 286 -28.79 -7.35 8.44
CA THR A 286 -29.54 -6.41 9.28
C THR A 286 -28.58 -5.63 10.19
N ARG A 287 -28.58 -4.28 10.10
CA ARG A 287 -27.68 -3.44 10.91
C ARG A 287 -28.10 -3.39 12.39
N THR A 288 -27.84 -4.48 13.11
CA THR A 288 -27.32 -4.32 14.47
C THR A 288 -25.92 -3.72 14.34
N ILE A 289 -25.80 -2.40 14.54
CA ILE A 289 -24.51 -1.81 14.87
C ILE A 289 -23.99 -2.63 16.05
N PRO A 290 -22.82 -3.29 15.96
CA PRO A 290 -22.32 -4.03 17.10
C PRO A 290 -22.13 -3.02 18.23
N PRO A 291 -22.74 -3.21 19.42
CA PRO A 291 -22.37 -2.41 20.57
C PRO A 291 -20.87 -2.55 20.81
N GLN A 292 -20.14 -1.50 20.44
CA GLN A 292 -18.98 -1.01 21.19
C GLN A 292 -19.35 -1.05 22.67
N VAL A 293 -18.39 -1.37 23.54
CA VAL A 293 -18.62 -1.52 24.98
C VAL A 293 -19.42 -0.33 25.51
N SER A 294 -20.52 -0.63 26.20
CA SER A 294 -21.55 0.35 26.59
C SER A 294 -20.92 1.61 27.20
N PRO A 295 -21.12 2.83 26.63
CA PRO A 295 -20.49 4.08 27.11
C PRO A 295 -20.89 4.56 28.52
N ASN A 296 -21.51 3.70 29.33
CA ASN A 296 -22.21 4.02 30.57
C ASN A 296 -21.49 3.57 31.84
N GLN A 297 -20.23 3.10 31.78
CA GLN A 297 -19.34 3.23 32.94
C GLN A 297 -18.71 4.62 32.94
N LYS A 298 -19.47 5.61 33.42
CA LYS A 298 -18.90 6.88 33.85
C LYS A 298 -17.99 6.63 35.04
N LEU A 299 -16.68 6.75 34.84
CA LEU A 299 -15.71 6.77 35.93
C LEU A 299 -16.06 7.90 36.92
N PRO A 300 -15.78 7.76 38.23
CA PRO A 300 -16.04 8.82 39.20
C PRO A 300 -15.30 10.11 38.83
N ILE A 301 -16.05 11.18 38.59
CA ILE A 301 -15.48 12.48 38.22
C ILE A 301 -14.85 13.10 39.47
N VAL A 302 -13.52 13.05 39.55
CA VAL A 302 -12.77 13.76 40.59
C VAL A 302 -12.65 15.23 40.18
N GLU A 303 -13.18 16.15 41.00
CA GLU A 303 -13.55 17.52 40.61
C GLU A 303 -12.39 18.48 40.23
N ASN A 304 -11.16 18.01 40.04
CA ASN A 304 -10.00 18.86 39.71
C ASN A 304 -9.26 18.53 38.40
N ASP A 305 -9.48 17.36 37.78
CA ASP A 305 -9.10 17.10 36.38
C ASP A 305 -10.00 16.00 35.80
N PRO A 306 -10.90 16.28 34.83
CA PRO A 306 -11.95 15.35 34.42
C PRO A 306 -11.46 14.09 33.67
N HIS A 307 -10.19 14.04 33.24
CA HIS A 307 -9.59 12.81 32.71
C HIS A 307 -8.06 12.80 32.86
N PRO A 308 -7.47 11.96 33.73
CA PRO A 308 -6.01 11.90 33.92
C PRO A 308 -5.23 11.64 32.62
N PHE A 309 -3.92 11.90 32.66
CA PHE A 309 -2.99 11.64 31.55
C PHE A 309 -2.41 10.22 31.50
N HIS A 310 -2.61 9.42 32.56
CA HIS A 310 -2.05 8.07 32.69
C HIS A 310 -3.15 7.10 33.13
N PRO A 311 -3.23 5.89 32.55
CA PRO A 311 -4.16 4.86 33.01
C PRO A 311 -3.79 4.39 34.42
N PRO A 312 -4.75 3.82 35.19
CA PRO A 312 -4.45 3.18 36.46
C PRO A 312 -3.51 1.99 36.24
N VAL A 313 -2.44 1.90 37.04
CA VAL A 313 -1.44 0.84 36.94
C VAL A 313 -1.84 -0.36 37.80
N ILE A 314 -2.07 -1.51 37.16
CA ILE A 314 -2.25 -2.80 37.84
C ILE A 314 -0.87 -3.28 38.32
N LYS A 315 -0.76 -3.75 39.57
CA LYS A 315 0.52 -4.32 40.06
C LYS A 315 0.82 -5.64 39.36
N ARG A 316 2.10 -5.91 39.05
CA ARG A 316 2.54 -7.16 38.39
C ARG A 316 2.06 -8.43 39.12
N ASP A 317 2.02 -8.39 40.46
CA ASP A 317 1.59 -9.50 41.31
C ASP A 317 0.06 -9.68 41.38
N GLU A 318 -0.70 -8.68 40.91
CA GLU A 318 -2.17 -8.68 40.86
C GLU A 318 -2.70 -9.00 39.45
N ALA A 319 -1.89 -8.83 38.41
CA ALA A 319 -2.30 -8.90 37.01
C ALA A 319 -2.86 -10.26 36.53
N PHE A 320 -2.48 -11.38 37.17
CA PHE A 320 -3.00 -12.72 36.85
C PHE A 320 -4.05 -13.23 37.87
N ASN A 321 -4.43 -12.42 38.87
CA ASN A 321 -5.45 -12.77 39.88
C ASN A 321 -6.88 -12.57 39.35
N ILE A 322 -7.11 -13.06 38.13
CA ILE A 322 -8.41 -13.01 37.45
C ILE A 322 -9.25 -14.20 37.96
N PRO A 323 -10.49 -13.98 38.44
CA PRO A 323 -11.36 -15.07 38.85
C PRO A 323 -11.79 -15.90 37.64
N LEU A 324 -11.87 -17.22 37.81
CA LEU A 324 -12.43 -18.11 36.80
C LEU A 324 -13.94 -17.88 36.70
N LEU A 325 -14.48 -17.87 35.49
CA LEU A 325 -15.92 -17.91 35.26
C LEU A 325 -16.43 -19.35 35.33
N GLU A 326 -17.70 -19.53 35.66
CA GLU A 326 -18.39 -20.83 35.64
C GLU A 326 -18.37 -21.46 34.23
N ALA A 327 -18.61 -22.77 34.12
CA ALA A 327 -18.74 -23.43 32.82
C ALA A 327 -19.98 -22.90 32.07
N ALA A 328 -19.86 -22.70 30.75
CA ALA A 328 -20.98 -22.29 29.89
C ALA A 328 -21.63 -23.50 29.21
N ASP A 329 -22.96 -23.52 29.10
CA ASP A 329 -23.73 -24.56 28.40
C ASP A 329 -23.62 -24.45 26.86
N VAL A 330 -22.40 -24.61 26.35
CA VAL A 330 -22.05 -24.46 24.93
C VAL A 330 -21.14 -25.60 24.49
N CYS A 331 -21.54 -26.32 23.45
CA CYS A 331 -20.72 -27.35 22.81
C CYS A 331 -20.07 -26.77 21.55
N VAL A 332 -18.76 -27.02 21.37
CA VAL A 332 -18.00 -26.66 20.17
C VAL A 332 -17.70 -27.91 19.36
N LYS A 333 -17.93 -27.86 18.05
CA LYS A 333 -17.57 -28.94 17.09
C LYS A 333 -16.78 -28.35 15.93
N ALA A 334 -15.74 -29.05 15.49
CA ALA A 334 -15.07 -28.74 14.22
C ALA A 334 -15.88 -29.34 13.06
N GLU A 335 -16.19 -28.53 12.06
CA GLU A 335 -16.78 -28.97 10.80
C GLU A 335 -15.97 -28.40 9.65
N LYS A 336 -15.30 -29.25 8.88
CA LYS A 336 -14.60 -28.86 7.64
C LYS A 336 -13.53 -27.78 7.84
N GLY A 337 -12.84 -27.78 8.98
CA GLY A 337 -11.86 -26.75 9.35
C GLY A 337 -12.38 -25.57 10.17
N ILE A 338 -13.70 -25.46 10.39
CA ILE A 338 -14.32 -24.31 11.06
C ILE A 338 -15.05 -24.79 12.32
N TYR A 339 -14.74 -24.20 13.47
CA TYR A 339 -15.44 -24.45 14.71
C TYR A 339 -16.83 -23.80 14.72
N ARG A 340 -17.84 -24.56 15.17
CA ARG A 340 -19.24 -24.15 15.29
C ARG A 340 -19.78 -24.33 16.69
N LEU A 341 -20.52 -23.33 17.15
CA LEU A 341 -21.14 -23.26 18.46
C LEU A 341 -22.51 -23.92 18.42
N HIS A 342 -22.79 -24.75 19.42
CA HIS A 342 -24.07 -25.40 19.66
C HIS A 342 -24.51 -25.13 21.10
N ILE A 343 -25.81 -24.92 21.31
CA ILE A 343 -26.45 -24.74 22.63
C ILE A 343 -27.50 -25.83 22.87
N PRO A 344 -27.85 -26.13 24.14
CA PRO A 344 -28.96 -27.02 24.44
C PRO A 344 -30.30 -26.39 24.01
N ASP A 345 -31.20 -27.22 23.48
CA ASP A 345 -32.58 -26.94 23.11
C ASP A 345 -33.43 -28.10 23.66
N ASP A 346 -34.34 -27.81 24.60
CA ASP A 346 -35.15 -28.82 25.32
C ASP A 346 -35.98 -29.74 24.39
N ALA A 347 -36.24 -29.31 23.15
CA ALA A 347 -37.00 -30.06 22.16
C ALA A 347 -36.13 -30.73 21.07
N LYS A 348 -34.83 -30.41 20.97
CA LYS A 348 -33.95 -30.86 19.87
C LYS A 348 -32.55 -31.34 20.27
N GLY A 349 -32.18 -31.27 21.55
CA GLY A 349 -30.86 -31.66 22.01
C GLY A 349 -29.85 -30.52 21.83
N TRP A 350 -28.93 -30.63 20.87
CA TRP A 350 -27.91 -29.59 20.62
C TRP A 350 -28.13 -28.90 19.29
N VAL A 351 -28.53 -27.63 19.31
CA VAL A 351 -28.82 -26.81 18.13
C VAL A 351 -27.68 -25.84 17.84
N GLN A 352 -27.26 -25.75 16.58
CA GLN A 352 -26.22 -24.81 16.14
C GLN A 352 -26.70 -23.36 16.31
N VAL A 353 -25.87 -22.49 16.88
CA VAL A 353 -26.18 -21.07 17.03
C VAL A 353 -26.07 -20.35 15.68
N ASP A 354 -27.02 -19.46 15.40
CA ASP A 354 -27.07 -18.63 14.18
C ASP A 354 -26.15 -17.40 14.29
N TYR A 355 -24.85 -17.66 14.42
CA TYR A 355 -23.81 -16.63 14.28
C TYR A 355 -23.36 -16.48 12.81
N PRO A 356 -22.85 -15.32 12.38
CA PRO A 356 -22.39 -15.10 11.00
C PRO A 356 -21.18 -15.99 10.62
N VAL A 357 -21.42 -17.15 10.02
CA VAL A 357 -20.36 -18.00 9.46
C VAL A 357 -19.99 -17.52 8.05
N VAL A 358 -18.71 -17.48 7.72
CA VAL A 358 -18.26 -17.24 6.34
C VAL A 358 -18.34 -18.54 5.54
N ASP A 359 -19.23 -18.57 4.55
CA ASP A 359 -19.23 -19.62 3.53
C ASP A 359 -17.97 -19.57 2.67
N ARG A 360 -17.40 -20.76 2.40
CA ARG A 360 -16.16 -20.91 1.63
C ARG A 360 -16.33 -20.49 0.17
N ASN A 361 -17.49 -20.75 -0.45
CA ASN A 361 -17.70 -20.40 -1.86
C ASN A 361 -17.86 -18.89 -2.01
N GLN A 362 -18.64 -18.25 -1.13
CA GLN A 362 -18.74 -16.79 -1.06
C GLN A 362 -17.37 -16.13 -0.81
N PHE A 363 -16.48 -16.73 0.01
CA PHE A 363 -15.11 -16.25 0.16
C PHE A 363 -14.29 -16.38 -1.12
N ILE A 364 -14.39 -17.51 -1.84
CA ILE A 364 -13.73 -17.70 -3.14
C ILE A 364 -14.26 -16.70 -4.19
N ASP A 365 -15.55 -16.42 -4.21
CA ASP A 365 -16.17 -15.42 -5.10
C ASP A 365 -15.70 -13.99 -4.75
N ASP A 366 -15.74 -13.61 -3.47
CA ASP A 366 -15.26 -12.31 -2.97
C ASP A 366 -13.75 -12.12 -3.31
N TYR A 367 -12.94 -13.16 -3.08
CA TYR A 367 -11.51 -13.20 -3.41
C TYR A 367 -11.25 -13.12 -4.92
N THR A 368 -12.02 -13.84 -5.73
CA THR A 368 -11.87 -13.87 -7.20
C THR A 368 -12.27 -12.51 -7.80
N LEU A 369 -13.32 -11.87 -7.28
CA LEU A 369 -13.71 -10.52 -7.68
C LEU A 369 -12.60 -9.50 -7.39
N LEU A 370 -12.04 -9.52 -6.17
CA LEU A 370 -10.95 -8.62 -5.81
C LEU A 370 -9.66 -8.93 -6.59
N SER A 371 -9.37 -10.21 -6.85
CA SER A 371 -8.25 -10.64 -7.70
C SER A 371 -8.40 -10.13 -9.15
N ALA A 372 -9.61 -10.18 -9.71
CA ALA A 372 -9.91 -9.56 -11.00
C ALA A 372 -9.69 -8.03 -10.95
N MET A 373 -10.20 -7.35 -9.92
CA MET A 373 -10.02 -5.90 -9.73
C MET A 373 -8.55 -5.48 -9.70
N ILE A 374 -7.66 -6.22 -9.03
CA ILE A 374 -6.23 -5.88 -9.00
C ILE A 374 -5.49 -6.22 -10.31
N THR A 375 -6.14 -6.86 -11.28
CA THR A 375 -5.58 -7.08 -12.62
C THR A 375 -6.07 -6.05 -13.65
N ASP A 376 -7.23 -5.42 -13.44
CA ASP A 376 -7.85 -4.48 -14.40
C ASP A 376 -7.00 -3.23 -14.70
N GLY A 377 -6.85 -2.92 -15.99
CA GLY A 377 -5.97 -1.84 -16.49
C GLY A 377 -6.50 -0.42 -16.22
N PRO A 378 -7.76 -0.11 -16.62
CA PRO A 378 -8.41 1.16 -16.27
C PRO A 378 -8.43 1.43 -14.77
N LEU A 379 -8.85 0.46 -13.94
CA LEU A 379 -8.94 0.65 -12.49
C LEU A 379 -7.56 0.89 -11.85
N LYS A 380 -6.51 0.16 -12.26
CA LYS A 380 -5.12 0.47 -11.86
C LYS A 380 -4.73 1.90 -12.20
N SER A 381 -5.03 2.34 -13.42
CA SER A 381 -4.67 3.67 -13.92
C SER A 381 -5.39 4.78 -13.15
N PHE A 382 -6.69 4.61 -12.90
CA PHE A 382 -7.49 5.50 -12.06
C PHE A 382 -6.93 5.59 -10.63
N CYS A 383 -6.76 4.45 -9.95
CA CYS A 383 -6.26 4.42 -8.57
C CYS A 383 -4.85 5.01 -8.46
N TYR A 384 -3.97 4.75 -9.44
CA TYR A 384 -2.63 5.36 -9.50
C TYR A 384 -2.70 6.89 -9.61
N ARG A 385 -3.57 7.43 -10.48
CA ARG A 385 -3.78 8.90 -10.56
C ARG A 385 -4.27 9.48 -9.22
N ARG A 386 -5.25 8.86 -8.56
CA ARG A 386 -5.72 9.32 -7.22
C ARG A 386 -4.61 9.28 -6.17
N LEU A 387 -3.79 8.22 -6.17
CA LEU A 387 -2.67 8.08 -5.24
C LEU A 387 -1.55 9.11 -5.48
N GLN A 388 -1.28 9.51 -6.74
CA GLN A 388 -0.35 10.61 -6.98
C GLN A 388 -0.96 11.99 -6.64
N TYR A 389 -2.24 12.20 -6.92
CA TYR A 389 -2.98 13.39 -6.47
C TYR A 389 -2.89 13.56 -4.94
N LEU A 390 -3.10 12.49 -4.17
CA LEU A 390 -3.01 12.53 -2.70
C LEU A 390 -1.62 12.90 -2.19
N LYS A 391 -0.55 12.37 -2.81
CA LYS A 391 0.84 12.73 -2.50
C LYS A 391 1.09 14.22 -2.78
N SER A 392 0.81 14.71 -3.98
CA SER A 392 1.11 16.12 -4.31
C SER A 392 0.20 17.13 -3.64
N ARG A 393 -1.01 16.73 -3.23
CA ARG A 393 -1.85 17.52 -2.31
C ARG A 393 -1.22 17.64 -0.92
N TYR A 394 -0.56 16.58 -0.42
CA TYR A 394 0.14 16.60 0.87
C TYR A 394 1.44 17.42 0.80
N GLU A 395 2.25 17.25 -0.25
CA GLU A 395 3.45 18.05 -0.50
C GLU A 395 3.12 19.56 -0.48
N LEU A 396 2.07 19.97 -1.19
CA LEU A 396 1.62 21.36 -1.20
C LEU A 396 0.99 21.79 0.14
N HIS A 397 0.36 20.89 0.90
CA HIS A 397 -0.15 21.20 2.24
C HIS A 397 0.97 21.56 3.20
N CYS A 398 2.06 20.80 3.20
CA CYS A 398 3.25 21.12 3.99
C CYS A 398 3.81 22.49 3.60
N LEU A 399 4.02 22.74 2.30
CA LEU A 399 4.54 24.01 1.77
C LEU A 399 3.71 25.24 2.19
N LEU A 400 2.39 25.12 2.38
CA LEU A 400 1.51 26.23 2.77
C LEU A 400 1.21 26.31 4.28
N ASN A 401 1.32 25.20 5.02
CA ASN A 401 0.81 25.11 6.40
C ASN A 401 1.81 24.64 7.45
N GLU A 402 3.01 24.14 7.09
CA GLU A 402 4.00 23.65 8.06
C GLU A 402 4.32 24.68 9.15
N VAL A 403 4.49 25.96 8.79
CA VAL A 403 4.75 27.04 9.76
C VAL A 403 3.60 27.20 10.78
N LYS A 404 2.35 26.97 10.35
CA LYS A 404 1.17 27.00 11.25
C LYS A 404 1.08 25.74 12.11
N GLU A 405 1.36 24.57 11.54
CA GLU A 405 1.44 23.30 12.29
C GLU A 405 2.54 23.36 13.36
N TRP A 406 3.69 23.96 13.04
CA TRP A 406 4.82 24.17 13.95
C TRP A 406 4.50 25.18 15.06
N ALA A 407 3.78 26.26 14.74
CA ALA A 407 3.27 27.19 15.74
C ALA A 407 2.29 26.51 16.71
N ALA A 408 1.43 25.63 16.22
CA ALA A 408 0.45 24.89 17.03
C ALA A 408 1.10 23.91 18.02
N ILE A 409 2.11 23.14 17.61
CA ILE A 409 2.87 22.29 18.56
C ILE A 409 3.64 23.16 19.57
N LYS A 410 4.22 24.30 19.15
CA LYS A 410 4.91 25.23 20.06
C LYS A 410 3.99 25.88 21.09
N SER A 411 2.71 26.10 20.77
CA SER A 411 1.71 26.57 21.74
C SER A 411 1.21 25.47 22.70
N THR A 412 1.58 24.20 22.48
CA THR A 412 1.17 23.08 23.33
C THR A 412 2.22 22.83 24.42
N PRO A 413 1.96 23.21 25.69
CA PRO A 413 2.97 23.08 26.74
C PRO A 413 3.24 21.60 27.07
N HIS A 414 4.51 21.29 27.38
CA HIS A 414 4.95 19.98 27.88
C HIS A 414 4.63 18.78 26.94
N ARG A 415 4.43 19.03 25.64
CA ARG A 415 4.33 17.99 24.61
C ARG A 415 5.30 18.23 23.47
N ASP A 416 5.89 17.14 23.04
CA ASP A 416 6.94 17.01 22.03
C ASP A 416 6.99 15.53 21.60
N PHE A 417 7.85 15.18 20.65
CA PHE A 417 7.98 13.81 20.18
C PHE A 417 8.42 12.78 21.25
N TYR A 418 9.13 13.18 22.31
CA TYR A 418 9.56 12.27 23.39
C TYR A 418 8.43 12.01 24.39
N ASN A 419 7.58 13.01 24.63
CA ASN A 419 6.49 12.97 25.61
C ASN A 419 5.13 12.47 25.04
N VAL A 420 5.06 12.11 23.75
CA VAL A 420 3.88 11.43 23.15
C VAL A 420 3.97 9.92 23.23
N ARG A 421 2.82 9.27 23.41
CA ARG A 421 2.69 7.80 23.46
C ARG A 421 2.94 7.21 22.08
N LYS A 422 3.79 6.18 22.01
CA LYS A 422 4.07 5.40 20.80
C LYS A 422 4.17 3.93 21.14
N VAL A 423 3.65 3.08 20.26
CA VAL A 423 3.63 1.62 20.41
C VAL A 423 4.48 1.02 19.31
N ASP A 424 5.39 0.11 19.65
CA ASP A 424 5.94 -0.80 18.66
C ASP A 424 4.88 -1.85 18.31
N THR A 425 4.18 -1.60 17.21
CA THR A 425 3.12 -2.47 16.69
C THR A 425 3.66 -3.73 16.00
N HIS A 426 4.96 -3.78 15.68
CA HIS A 426 5.59 -5.00 15.16
C HIS A 426 6.97 -5.29 15.75
N ILE A 427 6.99 -6.18 16.74
CA ILE A 427 8.20 -6.66 17.42
C ILE A 427 8.03 -8.13 17.85
N HIS A 428 9.03 -8.96 17.56
CA HIS A 428 9.08 -10.36 17.99
C HIS A 428 9.70 -10.48 19.39
N ALA A 429 9.06 -11.24 20.29
CA ALA A 429 9.56 -11.36 21.67
C ALA A 429 10.97 -11.97 21.74
N ALA A 430 11.27 -12.94 20.86
CA ALA A 430 12.53 -13.69 20.80
C ALA A 430 13.76 -12.86 20.37
N SER A 431 13.57 -11.61 19.96
CA SER A 431 14.61 -10.71 19.43
C SER A 431 14.41 -9.27 19.90
N SER A 432 13.50 -9.05 20.86
CA SER A 432 13.12 -7.73 21.38
C SER A 432 14.24 -6.98 22.12
N MET A 433 15.27 -7.70 22.58
CA MET A 433 16.50 -7.15 23.17
C MET A 433 17.57 -6.96 22.10
N ASN A 434 18.39 -5.91 22.18
CA ASN A 434 19.54 -5.78 21.27
C ASN A 434 20.64 -6.84 21.57
N GLN A 435 21.52 -7.09 20.59
CA GLN A 435 22.62 -8.06 20.70
C GLN A 435 23.57 -7.84 21.90
N LYS A 436 23.77 -6.59 22.34
CA LYS A 436 24.63 -6.23 23.47
C LYS A 436 23.96 -6.57 24.81
N HIS A 437 22.62 -6.48 24.89
CA HIS A 437 21.81 -6.91 26.02
C HIS A 437 21.86 -8.43 26.17
N LEU A 438 21.63 -9.18 25.09
CA LEU A 438 21.76 -10.65 25.11
C LEU A 438 23.16 -11.09 25.58
N LEU A 439 24.23 -10.47 25.04
CA LEU A 439 25.61 -10.73 25.49
C LEU A 439 25.81 -10.47 26.99
N ARG A 440 25.33 -9.31 27.48
CA ARG A 440 25.36 -8.95 28.91
C ARG A 440 24.64 -9.99 29.76
N PHE A 441 23.49 -10.45 29.31
CA PHE A 441 22.66 -11.43 30.01
C PHE A 441 23.29 -12.82 30.06
N MET A 442 23.83 -13.31 28.94
CA MET A 442 24.59 -14.57 28.90
C MET A 442 25.80 -14.53 29.84
N LYS A 443 26.63 -13.47 29.78
CA LYS A 443 27.78 -13.31 30.71
C LYS A 443 27.35 -13.17 32.18
N LYS A 444 26.18 -12.59 32.46
CA LYS A 444 25.58 -12.52 33.81
C LYS A 444 25.18 -13.92 34.29
N LYS A 445 24.40 -14.68 33.51
CA LYS A 445 23.94 -16.03 33.86
C LYS A 445 25.08 -17.04 34.00
N MET A 446 26.12 -16.99 33.16
CA MET A 446 27.31 -17.84 33.33
C MET A 446 28.00 -17.63 34.70
N LYS A 447 28.01 -16.39 35.22
CA LYS A 447 28.61 -16.05 36.52
C LYS A 447 27.72 -16.38 37.70
N THR A 448 26.40 -16.22 37.60
CA THR A 448 25.46 -16.44 38.72
C THR A 448 24.92 -17.87 38.79
N SER A 449 24.95 -18.60 37.68
CA SER A 449 24.14 -19.81 37.48
C SER A 449 24.86 -20.86 36.62
N GLY A 450 26.20 -20.79 36.52
CA GLY A 450 27.01 -21.69 35.69
C GLY A 450 26.86 -23.18 36.04
N ASP A 451 26.66 -23.51 37.31
CA ASP A 451 26.51 -24.88 37.82
C ASP A 451 25.07 -25.42 37.74
N MET A 452 24.13 -24.60 37.23
CA MET A 452 22.75 -25.04 36.99
C MET A 452 22.70 -25.96 35.77
N HIS A 453 21.99 -27.09 35.88
CA HIS A 453 21.64 -27.91 34.72
C HIS A 453 20.62 -27.17 33.85
N VAL A 454 20.99 -26.87 32.60
CA VAL A 454 20.19 -26.02 31.69
C VAL A 454 19.80 -26.68 30.38
N TYR A 455 20.43 -27.79 30.03
CA TYR A 455 20.28 -28.44 28.74
C TYR A 455 20.34 -29.96 28.88
N LYS A 456 19.68 -30.66 27.95
CA LYS A 456 19.66 -32.11 27.85
C LYS A 456 20.02 -32.51 26.43
N THR A 457 21.08 -33.29 26.24
CA THR A 457 21.48 -33.77 24.91
C THR A 457 20.45 -34.75 24.35
N LYS A 458 20.53 -35.03 23.04
CA LYS A 458 19.68 -36.03 22.38
C LYS A 458 19.83 -37.43 22.97
N ASP A 459 21.04 -37.74 23.48
CA ASP A 459 21.41 -38.98 24.16
C ASP A 459 20.92 -39.01 25.63
N GLY A 460 20.24 -37.96 26.08
CA GLY A 460 19.63 -37.86 27.39
C GLY A 460 20.55 -37.32 28.49
N LYS A 461 21.83 -37.05 28.22
CA LYS A 461 22.78 -36.49 29.19
C LYS A 461 22.31 -35.10 29.61
N LEU A 462 22.19 -34.86 30.91
CA LEU A 462 22.02 -33.51 31.45
C LEU A 462 23.36 -32.77 31.45
N MET A 463 23.33 -31.46 31.19
CA MET A 463 24.52 -30.61 31.19
C MET A 463 24.29 -29.31 31.94
N THR A 464 25.30 -28.93 32.73
CA THR A 464 25.39 -27.62 33.36
C THR A 464 25.68 -26.51 32.35
N LEU A 465 25.35 -25.27 32.69
CA LEU A 465 25.62 -24.10 31.84
C LEU A 465 27.13 -23.93 31.58
N LYS A 466 28.01 -24.33 32.52
CA LYS A 466 29.47 -24.41 32.29
C LYS A 466 29.80 -25.47 31.23
N GLU A 467 29.39 -26.72 31.44
CA GLU A 467 29.69 -27.82 30.50
C GLU A 467 29.24 -27.53 29.06
N VAL A 468 28.12 -26.83 28.85
CA VAL A 468 27.66 -26.44 27.50
C VAL A 468 28.64 -25.47 26.83
N PHE A 469 29.20 -24.51 27.58
CA PHE A 469 30.20 -23.57 27.06
C PHE A 469 31.59 -24.21 26.93
N ASP A 470 31.93 -25.16 27.81
CA ASP A 470 33.17 -25.94 27.74
C ASP A 470 33.17 -26.90 26.54
N GLU A 471 32.05 -27.55 26.21
CA GLU A 471 31.89 -28.38 25.00
C GLU A 471 32.02 -27.53 23.72
N LEU A 472 31.41 -26.33 23.73
CA LEU A 472 31.56 -25.35 22.66
C LEU A 472 32.97 -24.72 22.60
N LYS A 473 33.80 -24.91 23.63
CA LYS A 473 35.16 -24.38 23.80
C LYS A 473 35.24 -22.85 23.80
N ILE A 474 34.28 -22.19 24.45
CA ILE A 474 34.16 -20.72 24.49
C ILE A 474 34.04 -20.24 25.92
N THR A 475 34.96 -19.40 26.40
CA THR A 475 34.87 -18.87 27.76
C THR A 475 33.98 -17.62 27.83
N ALA A 476 33.51 -17.27 29.03
CA ALA A 476 32.78 -16.03 29.27
C ALA A 476 33.60 -14.75 28.98
N TYR A 477 34.93 -14.86 28.84
CA TYR A 477 35.79 -13.75 28.42
C TYR A 477 35.66 -13.53 26.90
N ASP A 478 35.89 -14.58 26.11
CA ASP A 478 36.02 -14.57 24.65
C ASP A 478 34.75 -14.10 23.91
N LEU A 479 33.58 -14.33 24.50
CA LEU A 479 32.28 -13.89 23.97
C LEU A 479 32.28 -12.38 23.65
N SER A 480 32.35 -12.02 22.37
CA SER A 480 32.12 -10.65 21.87
C SER A 480 30.73 -10.51 21.26
N VAL A 481 30.35 -9.28 20.88
CA VAL A 481 29.09 -9.01 20.17
C VAL A 481 29.14 -9.67 18.79
N ASP A 482 30.23 -9.46 18.04
CA ASP A 482 30.44 -10.03 16.71
C ASP A 482 30.46 -11.56 16.74
N MET A 483 31.04 -12.15 17.79
CA MET A 483 31.11 -13.60 17.98
C MET A 483 29.71 -14.23 18.09
N LEU A 484 28.73 -13.56 18.72
CA LEU A 484 27.36 -14.07 18.79
C LEU A 484 26.74 -14.29 17.40
N GLY A 485 27.18 -13.55 16.38
CA GLY A 485 26.76 -13.74 14.98
C GLY A 485 25.30 -13.37 14.67
N VAL A 486 24.55 -12.87 15.65
CA VAL A 486 23.09 -12.64 15.58
C VAL A 486 22.68 -11.43 14.74
N HIS A 487 23.56 -10.45 14.51
CA HIS A 487 23.20 -9.29 13.70
C HIS A 487 23.00 -9.64 12.22
N ALA A 488 22.00 -9.06 11.55
CA ALA A 488 21.82 -9.18 10.12
C ALA A 488 22.98 -8.50 9.37
N ASP A 489 23.33 -9.02 8.20
CA ASP A 489 24.49 -8.61 7.44
C ASP A 489 24.21 -8.55 5.92
N ARG A 490 25.19 -8.11 5.14
CA ARG A 490 25.09 -8.03 3.66
C ARG A 490 24.85 -9.39 2.99
N ASN A 491 25.07 -10.51 3.68
CA ASN A 491 24.83 -11.86 3.19
C ASN A 491 23.40 -12.37 3.50
N THR A 492 22.63 -11.60 4.26
CA THR A 492 21.25 -11.88 4.71
C THR A 492 20.20 -11.33 3.73
N PHE A 493 20.55 -10.34 2.91
CA PHE A 493 19.69 -9.75 1.89
C PHE A 493 19.20 -10.81 0.88
N GLN A 494 17.88 -10.90 0.70
CA GLN A 494 17.17 -11.93 -0.07
C GLN A 494 17.47 -13.38 0.35
N ARG A 495 17.91 -13.59 1.60
CA ARG A 495 18.31 -14.89 2.17
C ARG A 495 17.64 -15.12 3.52
N PHE A 496 16.33 -15.36 3.48
CA PHE A 496 15.50 -15.63 4.66
C PHE A 496 15.93 -16.90 5.42
N ASP A 497 16.59 -17.85 4.74
CA ASP A 497 17.26 -19.01 5.34
C ASP A 497 18.42 -18.60 6.28
N ARG A 498 19.22 -17.61 5.85
CA ARG A 498 20.32 -17.07 6.67
C ARG A 498 19.79 -16.20 7.80
N PHE A 499 18.74 -15.41 7.56
CA PHE A 499 18.03 -14.68 8.61
C PHE A 499 17.50 -15.62 9.71
N ASN A 500 16.83 -16.72 9.34
CA ASN A 500 16.37 -17.71 10.31
C ASN A 500 17.49 -18.34 11.17
N ALA A 501 18.72 -18.41 10.64
CA ALA A 501 19.89 -18.86 11.37
C ALA A 501 20.43 -17.81 12.37
N LYS A 502 20.16 -16.50 12.18
CA LYS A 502 20.61 -15.42 13.08
C LYS A 502 19.99 -15.49 14.48
N TYR A 503 18.83 -16.11 14.64
CA TYR A 503 18.26 -16.41 15.96
C TYR A 503 19.05 -17.45 16.76
N ASN A 504 20.08 -18.11 16.19
CA ASN A 504 20.93 -19.08 16.90
C ASN A 504 22.24 -18.38 17.35
N PRO A 505 22.43 -18.01 18.63
CA PRO A 505 23.66 -17.38 19.09
C PRO A 505 24.86 -18.31 18.87
N LEU A 506 25.98 -17.78 18.37
CA LEU A 506 27.16 -18.55 17.96
C LEU A 506 26.88 -19.61 16.86
N GLY A 507 25.75 -19.48 16.16
CA GLY A 507 25.21 -20.49 15.26
C GLY A 507 24.61 -21.72 15.96
N GLN A 508 24.58 -21.75 17.30
CA GLN A 508 24.22 -22.92 18.10
C GLN A 508 22.74 -22.93 18.49
N SER A 509 22.02 -23.97 18.06
CA SER A 509 20.61 -24.15 18.42
C SER A 509 20.41 -24.36 19.93
N ALA A 510 21.35 -25.01 20.62
CA ALA A 510 21.30 -25.22 22.07
C ALA A 510 21.28 -23.89 22.85
N LEU A 511 22.05 -22.87 22.43
CA LEU A 511 22.05 -21.56 23.09
C LEU A 511 20.74 -20.80 22.86
N ARG A 512 20.13 -20.93 21.68
CA ARG A 512 18.77 -20.41 21.42
C ARG A 512 17.74 -21.12 22.29
N GLU A 513 17.86 -22.43 22.47
CA GLU A 513 16.96 -23.20 23.33
C GLU A 513 17.09 -22.79 24.79
N ILE A 514 18.30 -22.63 25.33
CA ILE A 514 18.55 -22.23 26.72
C ILE A 514 18.07 -20.80 27.01
N PHE A 515 18.37 -19.83 26.13
CA PHE A 515 18.20 -18.39 26.42
C PHE A 515 16.97 -17.73 25.73
N ILE A 516 16.43 -18.33 24.67
CA ILE A 516 15.47 -17.67 23.75
C ILE A 516 14.28 -18.61 23.40
N LYS A 517 13.87 -19.45 24.35
CA LYS A 517 12.67 -20.29 24.28
C LYS A 517 11.90 -20.29 25.60
N THR A 518 10.57 -20.43 25.46
CA THR A 518 9.60 -20.60 26.55
C THR A 518 9.49 -22.05 27.01
N ASP A 519 9.52 -23.00 26.06
CA ASP A 519 9.54 -24.45 26.28
C ASP A 519 10.98 -24.98 26.09
N ASN A 520 11.65 -25.33 27.19
CA ASN A 520 13.00 -25.91 27.25
C ASN A 520 13.18 -26.70 28.56
N TYR A 521 14.37 -27.26 28.81
CA TYR A 521 14.67 -28.06 30.02
C TYR A 521 14.52 -27.30 31.37
N ILE A 522 14.49 -25.97 31.37
CA ILE A 522 14.40 -25.11 32.58
C ILE A 522 13.12 -24.26 32.60
N ASP A 523 12.04 -24.75 31.97
CA ASP A 523 10.75 -24.07 31.84
C ASP A 523 10.88 -22.60 31.39
N GLY A 524 11.79 -22.33 30.45
CA GLY A 524 11.99 -21.01 29.85
C GLY A 524 12.39 -19.88 30.82
N VAL A 525 12.87 -20.21 32.04
CA VAL A 525 13.15 -19.22 33.10
C VAL A 525 14.17 -18.16 32.68
N PHE A 526 15.21 -18.54 31.92
CA PHE A 526 16.19 -17.56 31.42
C PHE A 526 15.60 -16.60 30.38
N PHE A 527 14.67 -17.05 29.54
CA PHE A 527 14.00 -16.18 28.57
C PHE A 527 12.99 -15.24 29.27
N ALA A 528 12.29 -15.74 30.30
CA ALA A 528 11.43 -14.92 31.16
C ALA A 528 12.22 -13.81 31.88
N ASP A 529 13.36 -14.14 32.48
CA ASP A 529 14.25 -13.16 33.13
C ASP A 529 14.81 -12.12 32.14
N LEU A 530 15.14 -12.53 30.91
CA LEU A 530 15.61 -11.60 29.87
C LEU A 530 14.50 -10.64 29.42
N LEU A 531 13.29 -11.16 29.18
CA LEU A 531 12.12 -10.34 28.86
C LEU A 531 11.70 -9.43 30.02
N LYS A 532 11.94 -9.79 31.28
CA LYS A 532 11.76 -8.89 32.43
C LYS A 532 12.74 -7.73 32.42
N GLU A 533 14.00 -7.92 31.99
CA GLU A 533 14.91 -6.79 31.77
C GLU A 533 14.40 -5.87 30.64
N VAL A 534 13.84 -6.42 29.56
CA VAL A 534 13.22 -5.63 28.47
C VAL A 534 11.97 -4.88 28.94
N MET A 535 11.10 -5.52 29.72
CA MET A 535 9.92 -4.88 30.33
C MET A 535 10.31 -3.74 31.27
N SER A 536 11.34 -3.93 32.10
CA SER A 536 11.86 -2.87 32.97
C SER A 536 12.41 -1.69 32.15
N ASP A 537 13.15 -1.97 31.07
CA ASP A 537 13.68 -0.93 30.18
C ASP A 537 12.55 -0.18 29.43
N LEU A 538 11.39 -0.80 29.18
CA LEU A 538 10.18 -0.16 28.65
C LEU A 538 9.38 0.63 29.70
N GLU A 539 9.32 0.13 30.94
CA GLU A 539 8.69 0.78 32.09
C GLU A 539 9.42 2.08 32.47
N ASP A 540 10.76 2.05 32.52
CA ASP A 540 11.64 3.22 32.64
C ASP A 540 11.42 4.20 31.47
N SER A 541 11.32 3.67 30.25
CA SER A 541 11.07 4.41 29.00
C SER A 541 9.63 4.90 28.85
N LYS A 542 8.97 5.29 29.95
CA LYS A 542 7.59 5.76 30.21
C LYS A 542 6.59 5.94 29.06
N TYR A 543 6.99 6.49 27.91
CA TYR A 543 6.13 6.80 26.75
C TYR A 543 6.21 5.78 25.60
N GLN A 544 7.15 4.84 25.65
CA GLN A 544 7.30 3.71 24.73
C GLN A 544 6.57 2.48 25.24
N HIS A 545 5.87 1.81 24.32
CA HIS A 545 5.05 0.62 24.55
C HIS A 545 5.36 -0.41 23.45
N ALA A 546 5.07 -1.69 23.66
CA ALA A 546 5.38 -2.74 22.70
C ALA A 546 4.28 -3.80 22.61
N GLU A 547 4.10 -4.42 21.44
CA GLU A 547 3.22 -5.56 21.24
C GLU A 547 4.03 -6.81 20.85
N LEU A 548 4.62 -7.41 21.87
CA LEU A 548 5.52 -8.55 21.75
C LEU A 548 4.80 -9.80 21.25
N ARG A 549 5.35 -10.42 20.20
CA ARG A 549 4.81 -11.65 19.62
C ARG A 549 5.48 -12.91 20.18
N LEU A 550 4.67 -13.82 20.71
CA LEU A 550 5.07 -15.17 21.17
C LEU A 550 4.61 -16.22 20.15
N SER A 551 5.42 -17.24 19.88
CA SER A 551 5.06 -18.30 18.93
C SER A 551 4.24 -19.42 19.57
N ILE A 552 3.11 -19.77 18.93
CA ILE A 552 2.49 -21.09 19.02
C ILE A 552 2.68 -21.75 17.65
N TYR A 553 3.13 -23.01 17.63
CA TYR A 553 3.50 -23.72 16.39
C TYR A 553 2.41 -24.70 15.93
N GLY A 554 1.38 -24.98 16.73
CA GLY A 554 0.31 -25.92 16.39
C GLY A 554 0.77 -27.38 16.36
N ARG A 555 1.85 -27.72 17.07
CA ARG A 555 2.50 -29.06 17.01
C ARG A 555 1.89 -30.08 17.97
N SER A 556 1.41 -29.61 19.12
CA SER A 556 0.65 -30.41 20.09
C SER A 556 -0.45 -29.53 20.69
N ILE A 557 -1.47 -30.15 21.26
CA ILE A 557 -2.59 -29.46 21.91
C ILE A 557 -2.14 -28.73 23.19
N ASP A 558 -1.17 -29.29 23.90
CA ASP A 558 -0.63 -28.78 25.18
C ASP A 558 0.28 -27.55 25.02
N GLU A 559 0.57 -27.13 23.78
CA GLU A 559 1.48 -26.01 23.48
C GLU A 559 0.95 -24.68 24.04
N TRP A 560 -0.38 -24.53 24.13
CA TRP A 560 -1.05 -23.41 24.77
C TRP A 560 -0.92 -23.39 26.30
N ASP A 561 -1.18 -24.53 26.96
CA ASP A 561 -1.08 -24.64 28.41
C ASP A 561 0.35 -24.47 28.90
N LYS A 562 1.33 -25.00 28.15
CA LYS A 562 2.76 -24.73 28.39
C LYS A 562 3.08 -23.23 28.35
N LEU A 563 2.66 -22.52 27.28
CA LEU A 563 2.95 -21.10 27.13
C LEU A 563 2.24 -20.27 28.22
N ALA A 564 0.99 -20.61 28.53
CA ALA A 564 0.21 -19.91 29.54
C ALA A 564 0.76 -20.13 30.95
N ASN A 565 1.13 -21.37 31.31
CA ASN A 565 1.77 -21.64 32.59
C ASN A 565 3.13 -20.92 32.67
N TRP A 566 3.94 -20.91 31.61
CA TRP A 566 5.17 -20.10 31.55
C TRP A 566 4.90 -18.61 31.81
N CYS A 567 3.84 -18.04 31.22
CA CYS A 567 3.45 -16.64 31.46
C CYS A 567 3.01 -16.38 32.91
N VAL A 568 2.15 -17.22 33.49
CA VAL A 568 1.60 -17.04 34.84
C VAL A 568 2.66 -17.31 35.92
N ARG A 569 3.36 -18.46 35.83
CA ARG A 569 4.45 -18.88 36.75
C ARG A 569 5.56 -17.84 36.86
N ASN A 570 5.89 -17.18 35.75
CA ASN A 570 6.91 -16.15 35.71
C ASN A 570 6.36 -14.72 35.86
N THR A 571 5.06 -14.51 36.11
CA THR A 571 4.40 -13.19 36.19
C THR A 571 4.76 -12.24 35.03
N MET A 572 4.63 -12.74 33.79
CA MET A 572 5.00 -12.06 32.53
C MET A 572 3.99 -10.97 32.12
N TYR A 573 3.89 -9.94 32.94
CA TYR A 573 3.02 -8.77 32.75
C TYR A 573 3.82 -7.46 32.79
N SER A 574 3.43 -6.48 32.00
CA SER A 574 3.84 -5.08 32.11
C SER A 574 2.70 -4.18 31.62
N ALA A 575 2.49 -3.02 32.24
CA ALA A 575 1.53 -2.03 31.75
C ALA A 575 1.92 -1.42 30.39
N ASN A 576 3.18 -1.58 29.97
CA ASN A 576 3.71 -1.07 28.69
C ASN A 576 3.80 -2.17 27.60
N VAL A 577 3.38 -3.41 27.88
CA VAL A 577 3.47 -4.53 26.93
C VAL A 577 2.11 -5.20 26.70
N GLY A 578 1.66 -5.20 25.44
CA GLY A 578 0.61 -6.10 24.97
C GLY A 578 1.21 -7.40 24.41
N TRP A 579 0.46 -8.50 24.48
CA TRP A 579 0.88 -9.78 23.92
C TRP A 579 0.10 -10.13 22.64
N MET A 580 0.81 -10.64 21.63
CA MET A 580 0.22 -11.33 20.47
C MET A 580 0.76 -12.74 20.31
N VAL A 581 -0.01 -13.59 19.65
CA VAL A 581 0.43 -14.94 19.27
C VAL A 581 0.64 -15.05 17.77
N GLN A 582 1.87 -15.36 17.38
CA GLN A 582 2.26 -15.56 15.99
C GLN A 582 2.29 -17.06 15.64
N ILE A 583 1.71 -17.40 14.49
CA ILE A 583 1.54 -18.78 14.03
C ILE A 583 2.34 -18.98 12.74
N PRO A 584 3.50 -19.69 12.78
CA PRO A 584 4.32 -19.96 11.60
C PRO A 584 3.67 -20.97 10.64
N ARG A 585 3.73 -20.69 9.34
CA ARG A 585 3.13 -21.52 8.27
C ARG A 585 3.96 -22.78 7.93
N LEU A 586 4.28 -23.60 8.92
CA LEU A 586 5.23 -24.72 8.84
C LEU A 586 4.57 -26.12 8.82
N TYR A 587 3.32 -26.23 8.37
CA TYR A 587 2.61 -27.52 8.29
C TYR A 587 3.37 -28.56 7.46
N ASP A 588 4.00 -28.17 6.35
CA ASP A 588 4.84 -29.03 5.52
C ASP A 588 5.97 -29.71 6.31
N VAL A 589 6.66 -28.95 7.16
CA VAL A 589 7.72 -29.46 8.05
C VAL A 589 7.14 -30.44 9.08
N TYR A 590 6.00 -30.14 9.69
CA TYR A 590 5.36 -31.02 10.68
C TYR A 590 4.81 -32.30 10.04
N ARG A 591 4.26 -32.18 8.84
CA ARG A 591 3.73 -33.29 8.06
C ARG A 591 4.82 -34.21 7.53
N ALA A 592 5.94 -33.65 7.06
CA ALA A 592 7.10 -34.42 6.61
C ALA A 592 7.76 -35.21 7.75
N ASN A 593 7.76 -34.65 8.97
CA ASN A 593 8.28 -35.30 10.18
C ASN A 593 7.23 -36.21 10.88
N GLY A 594 6.02 -36.37 10.33
CA GLY A 594 4.98 -37.23 10.92
C GLY A 594 4.35 -36.71 12.22
N ILE A 595 4.57 -35.44 12.58
CA ILE A 595 4.01 -34.79 13.78
C ILE A 595 2.50 -34.57 13.61
N THR A 596 2.05 -34.25 12.38
CA THR A 596 0.63 -34.03 12.06
C THR A 596 0.14 -34.94 10.94
N LYS A 597 -1.13 -35.37 11.06
CA LYS A 597 -1.82 -36.28 10.12
C LYS A 597 -2.45 -35.54 8.94
N ASN A 598 -3.01 -34.37 9.19
CA ASN A 598 -3.68 -33.49 8.23
C ASN A 598 -3.70 -32.04 8.76
N PHE A 599 -4.18 -31.09 7.96
CA PHE A 599 -4.27 -29.69 8.38
C PHE A 599 -5.34 -29.45 9.47
N GLN A 600 -6.35 -30.33 9.58
CA GLN A 600 -7.32 -30.27 10.69
C GLN A 600 -6.66 -30.49 12.04
N GLU A 601 -5.70 -31.40 12.17
CA GLU A 601 -4.99 -31.63 13.44
C GLU A 601 -4.16 -30.40 13.86
N PHE A 602 -3.53 -29.73 12.90
CA PHE A 602 -2.86 -28.44 13.11
C PHE A 602 -3.85 -27.34 13.58
N LEU A 603 -4.99 -27.16 12.89
CA LEU A 603 -6.04 -26.22 13.33
C LEU A 603 -6.63 -26.59 14.70
N THR A 604 -6.70 -27.88 15.02
CA THR A 604 -7.20 -28.37 16.32
C THR A 604 -6.24 -28.00 17.44
N ASN A 605 -4.94 -28.22 17.26
CA ASN A 605 -3.91 -27.80 18.22
C ASN A 605 -3.92 -26.27 18.42
N LEU A 606 -4.19 -25.49 17.37
CA LEU A 606 -4.24 -24.03 17.43
C LEU A 606 -5.47 -23.47 18.15
N PHE A 607 -6.67 -24.01 17.88
CA PHE A 607 -7.92 -23.37 18.32
C PHE A 607 -8.69 -24.14 19.40
N LYS A 608 -8.56 -25.47 19.51
CA LYS A 608 -9.36 -26.26 20.45
C LYS A 608 -9.14 -25.83 21.92
N PRO A 609 -7.90 -25.64 22.43
CA PRO A 609 -7.68 -25.19 23.81
C PRO A 609 -8.28 -23.81 24.10
N LEU A 610 -8.32 -22.92 23.10
CA LEU A 610 -8.90 -21.57 23.26
C LEU A 610 -10.42 -21.60 23.40
N PHE A 611 -11.09 -22.50 22.67
CA PHE A 611 -12.51 -22.76 22.84
C PHE A 611 -12.81 -23.42 24.18
N GLU A 612 -12.05 -24.44 24.57
CA GLU A 612 -12.21 -25.13 25.87
C GLU A 612 -11.99 -24.16 27.03
N ALA A 613 -10.88 -23.40 27.04
CA ALA A 613 -10.58 -22.39 28.05
C ALA A 613 -11.59 -21.23 28.13
N THR A 614 -12.38 -20.97 27.08
CA THR A 614 -13.46 -19.96 27.14
C THR A 614 -14.86 -20.56 27.35
N ILE A 615 -15.05 -21.89 27.25
CA ILE A 615 -16.28 -22.58 27.66
C ILE A 615 -16.20 -22.93 29.15
N ASP A 616 -15.14 -23.61 29.56
CA ASP A 616 -14.87 -24.00 30.94
C ASP A 616 -13.44 -23.58 31.34
N PRO A 617 -13.29 -22.40 31.96
CA PRO A 617 -12.02 -21.92 32.49
C PRO A 617 -11.37 -22.83 33.54
N SER A 618 -12.08 -23.80 34.12
CA SER A 618 -11.50 -24.73 35.10
C SER A 618 -10.62 -25.81 34.45
N LEU A 619 -10.83 -26.12 33.17
CA LEU A 619 -10.00 -27.06 32.40
C LEU A 619 -8.61 -26.48 32.11
N HIS A 620 -8.54 -25.19 31.81
CA HIS A 620 -7.31 -24.49 31.39
C HIS A 620 -7.15 -23.15 32.13
N PRO A 621 -6.95 -23.14 33.46
CA PRO A 621 -7.07 -21.92 34.28
C PRO A 621 -5.97 -20.89 34.01
N ASP A 622 -4.74 -21.32 33.76
CA ASP A 622 -3.65 -20.41 33.40
C ASP A 622 -3.79 -19.88 31.97
N LEU A 623 -4.34 -20.69 31.05
CA LEU A 623 -4.66 -20.27 29.68
C LEU A 623 -5.75 -19.21 29.68
N PHE A 624 -6.83 -19.38 30.45
CA PHE A 624 -7.86 -18.37 30.61
C PHE A 624 -7.30 -17.02 31.12
N ARG A 625 -6.41 -17.07 32.12
CA ARG A 625 -5.71 -15.88 32.66
C ARG A 625 -4.79 -15.23 31.61
N PHE A 626 -4.00 -16.00 30.87
CA PHE A 626 -3.13 -15.49 29.82
C PHE A 626 -3.93 -14.89 28.65
N MET A 627 -5.01 -15.56 28.26
CA MET A 627 -5.96 -15.12 27.22
C MET A 627 -6.60 -13.75 27.48
N HIS A 628 -6.68 -13.31 28.74
CA HIS A 628 -7.14 -11.96 29.10
C HIS A 628 -6.15 -10.85 28.70
N HIS A 629 -4.84 -11.17 28.67
CA HIS A 629 -3.77 -10.24 28.28
C HIS A 629 -3.34 -10.35 26.81
N LEU A 630 -3.95 -11.29 26.06
CA LEU A 630 -3.76 -11.42 24.61
C LEU A 630 -4.59 -10.39 23.84
N THR A 631 -3.98 -9.76 22.84
CA THR A 631 -4.60 -8.74 21.99
C THR A 631 -5.01 -9.28 20.61
N GLY A 632 -4.28 -10.25 20.06
CA GLY A 632 -4.50 -10.71 18.70
C GLY A 632 -3.58 -11.82 18.22
N PHE A 633 -3.83 -12.23 16.97
CA PHE A 633 -3.11 -13.27 16.24
C PHE A 633 -2.37 -12.71 15.03
N ASP A 634 -1.24 -13.34 14.71
CA ASP A 634 -0.40 -13.06 13.54
C ASP A 634 -0.10 -14.37 12.79
N SER A 635 0.18 -14.30 11.48
CA SER A 635 0.67 -15.44 10.67
C SER A 635 2.00 -15.08 10.03
N VAL A 636 3.00 -15.94 10.27
CA VAL A 636 4.42 -15.67 9.98
C VAL A 636 5.06 -16.83 9.24
N ASP A 637 6.38 -16.75 8.98
CA ASP A 637 7.21 -17.57 8.08
C ASP A 637 7.45 -16.91 6.71
N ASP A 638 8.49 -17.39 6.01
CA ASP A 638 9.01 -16.88 4.74
C ASP A 638 7.92 -16.73 3.67
N GLU A 639 7.64 -15.48 3.28
CA GLU A 639 6.68 -15.15 2.22
C GLU A 639 7.26 -15.32 0.81
N THR A 640 8.59 -15.55 0.66
CA THR A 640 9.23 -15.79 -0.65
C THR A 640 9.02 -17.20 -1.20
N LYS A 641 8.61 -18.15 -0.34
CA LYS A 641 8.38 -19.56 -0.72
C LYS A 641 7.36 -19.66 -1.87
N PRO A 642 7.63 -20.43 -2.94
CA PRO A 642 6.71 -20.54 -4.06
C PRO A 642 5.48 -21.39 -3.68
N GLU A 643 4.30 -20.77 -3.72
CA GLU A 643 3.01 -21.43 -3.50
C GLU A 643 2.09 -21.36 -4.74
N LYS A 644 0.92 -22.01 -4.68
CA LYS A 644 -0.16 -21.90 -5.67
C LYS A 644 -1.14 -20.81 -5.20
N PRO A 645 -1.08 -19.57 -5.71
CA PRO A 645 -1.66 -18.40 -5.05
C PRO A 645 -3.18 -18.21 -5.28
N ILE A 646 -3.90 -19.25 -5.71
CA ILE A 646 -5.32 -19.18 -6.04
C ILE A 646 -6.05 -20.23 -5.21
N ILE A 647 -6.89 -19.79 -4.27
CA ILE A 647 -7.85 -20.68 -3.61
C ILE A 647 -9.00 -21.00 -4.56
N THR A 648 -9.34 -22.27 -4.67
CA THR A 648 -10.41 -22.76 -5.57
C THR A 648 -11.38 -23.69 -4.82
N ALA A 649 -12.52 -23.99 -5.42
CA ALA A 649 -13.57 -24.79 -4.79
C ALA A 649 -13.18 -26.28 -4.65
N ASP A 650 -12.35 -26.78 -5.56
CA ASP A 650 -11.82 -28.15 -5.61
C ASP A 650 -10.71 -28.45 -4.59
N MET A 651 -10.11 -27.44 -3.94
CA MET A 651 -9.13 -27.69 -2.88
C MET A 651 -9.75 -28.51 -1.73
N PRO A 652 -9.03 -29.50 -1.15
CA PRO A 652 -9.54 -30.31 -0.04
C PRO A 652 -9.86 -29.46 1.20
N HIS A 653 -10.77 -29.95 2.04
CA HIS A 653 -10.96 -29.38 3.39
C HIS A 653 -9.79 -29.79 4.31
N PRO A 654 -9.59 -29.13 5.47
CA PRO A 654 -8.46 -29.44 6.36
C PRO A 654 -8.37 -30.88 6.84
N GLU A 655 -9.51 -31.56 6.94
CA GLU A 655 -9.61 -33.00 7.25
C GLU A 655 -8.99 -33.86 6.14
N ASP A 656 -9.19 -33.47 4.88
CA ASP A 656 -8.70 -34.15 3.68
C ASP A 656 -7.30 -33.69 3.26
N TRP A 657 -6.82 -32.52 3.71
CA TRP A 657 -5.47 -32.02 3.42
C TRP A 657 -4.42 -32.83 4.18
N ASN A 658 -4.12 -34.02 3.65
CA ASN A 658 -3.14 -34.98 4.16
C ASN A 658 -1.84 -35.00 3.31
N MET A 659 -1.78 -34.20 2.24
CA MET A 659 -0.62 -34.05 1.37
C MET A 659 0.59 -33.47 2.12
N LYS A 660 1.80 -33.68 1.57
CA LYS A 660 3.05 -33.10 2.10
C LYS A 660 3.22 -31.61 1.75
N ASP A 661 2.60 -31.17 0.66
CA ASP A 661 2.60 -29.77 0.22
C ASP A 661 1.99 -28.86 1.31
N ASN A 662 2.62 -27.72 1.55
CA ASN A 662 2.09 -26.67 2.41
C ASN A 662 0.82 -26.07 1.80
N PRO A 663 -0.27 -25.85 2.55
CA PRO A 663 -1.40 -25.05 2.06
C PRO A 663 -0.95 -23.64 1.64
N PRO A 664 -1.51 -23.05 0.57
CA PRO A 664 -1.26 -21.66 0.20
C PRO A 664 -1.59 -20.69 1.34
N TYR A 665 -0.95 -19.53 1.41
CA TYR A 665 -1.15 -18.57 2.49
C TYR A 665 -2.61 -18.09 2.57
N VAL A 666 -3.28 -17.97 1.43
CA VAL A 666 -4.74 -17.68 1.35
C VAL A 666 -5.57 -18.69 2.16
N TYR A 667 -5.17 -19.97 2.17
CA TYR A 667 -5.83 -21.05 2.89
C TYR A 667 -5.62 -20.94 4.40
N TYR A 668 -4.39 -20.66 4.85
CA TYR A 668 -4.09 -20.35 6.25
C TYR A 668 -4.91 -19.16 6.75
N LEU A 669 -4.86 -18.02 6.04
CA LEU A 669 -5.58 -16.80 6.42
C LEU A 669 -7.09 -17.04 6.54
N PHE A 670 -7.70 -17.79 5.61
CA PHE A 670 -9.12 -18.13 5.65
C PHE A 670 -9.50 -18.93 6.90
N TYR A 671 -8.86 -20.08 7.16
CA TYR A 671 -9.23 -20.92 8.30
C TYR A 671 -8.81 -20.33 9.66
N MET A 672 -7.73 -19.54 9.71
CA MET A 672 -7.39 -18.77 10.92
C MET A 672 -8.48 -17.73 11.22
N TYR A 673 -8.82 -16.89 10.24
CA TYR A 673 -9.88 -15.89 10.38
C TYR A 673 -11.23 -16.51 10.75
N ALA A 674 -11.65 -17.60 10.11
CA ALA A 674 -12.94 -18.23 10.35
C ALA A 674 -13.06 -18.79 11.78
N ASN A 675 -11.96 -19.26 12.38
CA ASN A 675 -11.95 -19.74 13.75
C ASN A 675 -11.80 -18.60 14.78
N ILE A 676 -11.02 -17.55 14.46
CA ILE A 676 -10.95 -16.31 15.26
C ILE A 676 -12.34 -15.65 15.33
N LEU A 677 -13.09 -15.63 14.22
CA LEU A 677 -14.47 -15.14 14.15
C LEU A 677 -15.36 -15.85 15.18
N THR A 678 -15.49 -17.18 15.11
CA THR A 678 -16.34 -17.95 16.05
C THR A 678 -15.86 -17.77 17.50
N LEU A 679 -14.55 -17.74 17.74
CA LEU A 679 -13.97 -17.52 19.07
C LEU A 679 -14.32 -16.12 19.61
N ASN A 680 -14.24 -15.07 18.78
CA ASN A 680 -14.61 -13.71 19.15
C ASN A 680 -16.10 -13.58 19.48
N GLN A 681 -16.99 -14.23 18.71
CA GLN A 681 -18.43 -14.23 19.01
C GLN A 681 -18.72 -14.91 20.36
N LEU A 682 -18.11 -16.07 20.64
CA LEU A 682 -18.24 -16.74 21.94
C LEU A 682 -17.68 -15.89 23.08
N ARG A 683 -16.47 -15.35 22.94
CA ARG A 683 -15.82 -14.52 23.98
C ARG A 683 -16.65 -13.26 24.27
N ARG A 684 -17.17 -12.59 23.25
CA ARG A 684 -18.08 -11.45 23.41
C ARG A 684 -19.40 -11.81 24.09
N ALA A 685 -20.00 -12.96 23.75
CA ALA A 685 -21.21 -13.45 24.42
C ALA A 685 -20.97 -13.73 25.92
N ARG A 686 -19.73 -14.04 26.30
CA ARG A 686 -19.27 -14.18 27.70
C ARG A 686 -18.74 -12.89 28.36
N GLY A 687 -18.75 -11.75 27.67
CA GLY A 687 -18.18 -10.49 28.19
C GLY A 687 -16.65 -10.45 28.27
N LEU A 688 -15.96 -11.34 27.57
CA LEU A 688 -14.49 -11.43 27.52
C LEU A 688 -13.91 -10.57 26.37
N ASN A 689 -12.61 -10.28 26.44
CA ASN A 689 -11.86 -9.62 25.37
C ASN A 689 -11.86 -10.44 24.07
N THR A 690 -11.99 -9.74 22.93
CA THR A 690 -11.91 -10.29 21.57
C THR A 690 -10.54 -10.02 20.94
N TYR A 691 -10.16 -10.82 19.95
CA TYR A 691 -8.84 -10.81 19.33
C TYR A 691 -8.84 -10.18 17.94
N GLN A 692 -7.87 -9.30 17.69
CA GLN A 692 -7.58 -8.78 16.34
C GLN A 692 -6.81 -9.81 15.51
N PHE A 693 -6.97 -9.79 14.18
CA PHE A 693 -6.12 -10.55 13.26
C PHE A 693 -5.19 -9.60 12.49
N ARG A 694 -3.89 -9.72 12.73
CA ARG A 694 -2.84 -8.78 12.29
C ARG A 694 -1.65 -9.52 11.65
N PRO A 695 -1.83 -10.14 10.46
CA PRO A 695 -0.82 -10.99 9.83
C PRO A 695 0.34 -10.21 9.17
N HIS A 696 1.52 -10.84 9.06
CA HIS A 696 2.57 -10.41 8.14
C HIS A 696 2.10 -10.61 6.70
N CYS A 697 2.00 -9.54 5.90
CA CYS A 697 1.47 -9.70 4.56
C CYS A 697 2.06 -8.71 3.56
N GLY A 698 2.49 -9.25 2.42
CA GLY A 698 3.04 -8.49 1.33
C GLY A 698 4.37 -7.82 1.70
N GLU A 699 5.19 -8.43 2.54
CA GLU A 699 6.62 -8.11 2.55
C GLU A 699 7.26 -8.63 1.26
N ALA A 700 6.96 -9.89 0.93
CA ALA A 700 7.43 -10.58 -0.26
C ALA A 700 6.32 -11.45 -0.87
N GLY A 701 6.68 -12.45 -1.68
CA GLY A 701 5.72 -13.38 -2.27
C GLY A 701 4.77 -12.77 -3.31
N ALA A 702 3.52 -13.24 -3.30
CA ALA A 702 2.50 -12.87 -4.26
C ALA A 702 1.61 -11.72 -3.78
N VAL A 703 1.29 -10.79 -4.68
CA VAL A 703 0.41 -9.64 -4.42
C VAL A 703 -1.02 -10.07 -4.00
N THR A 704 -1.41 -11.31 -4.31
CA THR A 704 -2.67 -11.93 -3.90
C THR A 704 -2.79 -12.16 -2.39
N HIS A 705 -1.68 -12.27 -1.64
CA HIS A 705 -1.74 -12.38 -0.18
C HIS A 705 -2.45 -11.14 0.41
N LEU A 706 -2.11 -9.94 -0.11
CA LEU A 706 -2.71 -8.66 0.28
C LEU A 706 -4.19 -8.54 -0.11
N VAL A 707 -4.67 -9.28 -1.12
CA VAL A 707 -6.12 -9.37 -1.45
C VAL A 707 -6.85 -10.07 -0.31
N THR A 708 -6.27 -11.16 0.21
CA THR A 708 -6.86 -11.90 1.34
C THR A 708 -6.80 -11.09 2.62
N ALA A 709 -5.64 -10.52 2.97
CA ALA A 709 -5.49 -9.68 4.15
C ALA A 709 -6.41 -8.44 4.11
N TYR A 710 -6.63 -7.83 2.92
CA TYR A 710 -7.62 -6.76 2.74
C TYR A 710 -9.05 -7.20 3.12
N MET A 711 -9.42 -8.45 2.92
CA MET A 711 -10.72 -9.00 3.36
C MET A 711 -10.73 -9.29 4.86
N VAL A 712 -9.72 -10.00 5.39
CA VAL A 712 -9.82 -10.68 6.70
C VAL A 712 -9.11 -10.02 7.88
N ALA A 713 -8.13 -9.14 7.66
CA ALA A 713 -7.28 -8.60 8.72
C ALA A 713 -7.69 -7.18 9.15
N GLU A 714 -7.57 -6.84 10.43
CA GLU A 714 -7.78 -5.47 10.92
C GLU A 714 -6.67 -4.52 10.42
N ASN A 715 -5.42 -4.99 10.45
CA ASN A 715 -4.23 -4.34 9.90
C ASN A 715 -3.15 -5.38 9.55
N ILE A 716 -2.02 -4.97 8.96
CA ILE A 716 -0.94 -5.89 8.52
C ILE A 716 0.45 -5.42 8.98
N SER A 717 1.39 -6.37 9.08
CA SER A 717 2.83 -6.05 9.09
C SER A 717 3.41 -5.95 7.66
N HIS A 718 4.43 -5.13 7.49
CA HIS A 718 5.25 -4.85 6.29
C HIS A 718 4.51 -4.16 5.11
N GLY A 719 3.62 -4.84 4.39
CA GLY A 719 2.86 -4.23 3.27
C GLY A 719 3.69 -3.65 2.09
N LEU A 720 4.98 -3.99 1.96
CA LEU A 720 5.89 -3.51 0.90
C LEU A 720 5.33 -3.70 -0.52
N LEU A 721 4.61 -4.79 -0.78
CA LEU A 721 4.04 -5.14 -2.08
C LEU A 721 2.82 -4.30 -2.48
N LEU A 722 2.21 -3.50 -1.58
CA LEU A 722 1.14 -2.57 -1.96
C LEU A 722 1.63 -1.57 -3.03
N ARG A 723 2.93 -1.25 -3.08
CA ARG A 723 3.56 -0.46 -4.16
C ARG A 723 3.36 -1.06 -5.57
N LYS A 724 3.10 -2.37 -5.68
CA LYS A 724 2.86 -3.08 -6.96
C LYS A 724 1.38 -3.14 -7.32
N SER A 725 0.48 -2.70 -6.44
CA SER A 725 -0.97 -2.72 -6.66
C SER A 725 -1.62 -1.38 -6.24
N PRO A 726 -1.69 -0.40 -7.16
CA PRO A 726 -2.39 0.87 -6.90
C PRO A 726 -3.84 0.68 -6.47
N VAL A 727 -4.50 -0.39 -6.93
CA VAL A 727 -5.89 -0.71 -6.55
C VAL A 727 -5.97 -1.09 -5.06
N LEU A 728 -5.10 -1.97 -4.57
CA LEU A 728 -5.07 -2.30 -3.14
C LEU A 728 -4.59 -1.12 -2.31
N GLN A 729 -3.54 -0.41 -2.72
CA GLN A 729 -3.04 0.75 -1.97
C GLN A 729 -4.11 1.85 -1.81
N TYR A 730 -4.92 2.10 -2.85
CA TYR A 730 -6.03 3.04 -2.78
C TYR A 730 -7.20 2.52 -1.93
N LEU A 731 -7.48 1.21 -1.94
CA LEU A 731 -8.44 0.60 -1.01
C LEU A 731 -7.96 0.62 0.45
N PHE A 732 -6.66 0.45 0.70
CA PHE A 732 -6.04 0.60 2.03
C PHE A 732 -6.14 2.05 2.53
N TYR A 733 -5.96 3.04 1.65
CA TYR A 733 -6.22 4.45 1.95
C TYR A 733 -7.71 4.70 2.27
N LEU A 734 -8.63 4.31 1.38
CA LEU A 734 -10.07 4.54 1.56
C LEU A 734 -10.62 3.87 2.81
N CYS A 735 -10.21 2.64 3.09
CA CYS A 735 -10.59 1.88 4.29
C CYS A 735 -9.68 2.13 5.50
N GLN A 736 -8.76 3.12 5.44
CA GLN A 736 -7.82 3.53 6.50
C GLN A 736 -7.19 2.34 7.26
N ILE A 737 -6.71 1.35 6.51
CA ILE A 737 -6.18 0.09 7.05
C ILE A 737 -4.78 0.34 7.60
N GLY A 738 -4.50 -0.18 8.81
CA GLY A 738 -3.20 -0.09 9.44
C GLY A 738 -2.10 -0.87 8.70
N ILE A 739 -0.89 -0.31 8.62
CA ILE A 739 0.30 -0.98 8.10
C ILE A 739 1.47 -0.69 9.07
N ALA A 740 1.91 -1.71 9.81
CA ALA A 740 3.10 -1.63 10.66
C ALA A 740 4.35 -1.90 9.81
N MET A 741 5.23 -0.92 9.65
CA MET A 741 6.39 -1.01 8.77
C MET A 741 7.70 -0.93 9.56
N SER A 742 8.63 -1.83 9.25
CA SER A 742 9.96 -1.92 9.89
C SER A 742 11.09 -1.64 8.88
N PRO A 743 11.35 -0.37 8.49
CA PRO A 743 12.28 -0.01 7.43
C PRO A 743 13.71 -0.55 7.57
N LEU A 744 14.30 -0.63 8.77
CA LEU A 744 15.64 -1.23 8.97
C LEU A 744 15.67 -2.75 8.69
N SER A 745 14.63 -3.49 9.10
CA SER A 745 14.47 -4.90 8.71
C SER A 745 14.33 -5.04 7.20
N ASN A 746 13.38 -4.30 6.60
CA ASN A 746 13.13 -4.35 5.16
C ASN A 746 14.40 -3.98 4.35
N ASN A 747 15.21 -3.03 4.82
CA ASN A 747 16.51 -2.65 4.24
C ASN A 747 17.54 -3.79 4.27
N SER A 748 17.52 -4.60 5.33
CA SER A 748 18.45 -5.70 5.54
C SER A 748 18.03 -6.97 4.78
N LEU A 749 16.73 -7.17 4.56
CA LEU A 749 16.18 -8.39 3.97
C LEU A 749 15.73 -8.26 2.50
N PHE A 750 15.10 -7.15 2.09
CA PHE A 750 14.33 -7.11 0.83
C PHE A 750 14.55 -5.88 -0.07
N ILE A 751 14.69 -4.68 0.50
CA ILE A 751 14.70 -3.42 -0.26
C ILE A 751 15.42 -2.28 0.47
N ASN A 752 16.49 -1.76 -0.13
CA ASN A 752 17.29 -0.64 0.37
C ASN A 752 16.43 0.51 0.93
N TYR A 753 16.82 1.08 2.08
CA TYR A 753 16.05 2.06 2.86
C TYR A 753 15.47 3.21 2.02
N ASN A 754 16.30 3.84 1.17
CA ASN A 754 15.90 4.95 0.29
C ASN A 754 14.87 4.58 -0.80
N ARG A 755 14.56 3.28 -0.95
CA ARG A 755 13.50 2.75 -1.83
C ARG A 755 12.32 2.17 -1.05
N ASN A 756 12.36 2.10 0.28
CA ASN A 756 11.23 1.64 1.09
C ASN A 756 10.02 2.58 0.89
N PRO A 757 8.81 2.07 0.62
CA PRO A 757 7.67 2.90 0.26
C PRO A 757 6.92 3.51 1.46
N MET A 758 7.42 3.35 2.70
CA MET A 758 6.81 3.91 3.92
C MET A 758 6.49 5.42 3.78
N LEU A 759 7.46 6.24 3.36
CA LEU A 759 7.25 7.68 3.17
C LEU A 759 6.14 7.94 2.13
N GLU A 760 6.19 7.22 1.01
CA GLU A 760 5.22 7.31 -0.09
C GLU A 760 3.79 6.96 0.37
N TYR A 761 3.65 6.04 1.32
CA TYR A 761 2.36 5.67 1.94
C TYR A 761 1.90 6.74 2.94
N PHE A 762 2.82 7.29 3.75
CA PHE A 762 2.55 8.34 4.73
C PHE A 762 2.12 9.66 4.07
N GLU A 763 2.80 10.09 3.02
CA GLU A 763 2.43 11.28 2.23
C GLU A 763 1.01 11.13 1.68
N ARG A 764 0.68 9.95 1.12
CA ARG A 764 -0.65 9.61 0.61
C ARG A 764 -1.74 9.49 1.68
N GLY A 765 -1.40 9.49 2.96
CA GLY A 765 -2.37 9.40 4.06
C GLY A 765 -2.91 7.99 4.31
N LEU A 766 -2.13 6.94 4.00
CA LEU A 766 -2.39 5.61 4.53
C LEU A 766 -2.06 5.57 6.03
N CYS A 767 -2.77 4.75 6.80
CA CYS A 767 -2.56 4.60 8.24
C CYS A 767 -1.30 3.74 8.50
N VAL A 768 -0.12 4.36 8.39
CA VAL A 768 1.16 3.69 8.65
C VAL A 768 1.71 3.99 10.05
N SER A 769 2.42 3.03 10.62
CA SER A 769 3.24 3.17 11.83
C SER A 769 4.66 2.63 11.59
N LEU A 770 5.62 3.11 12.39
CA LEU A 770 6.97 2.54 12.48
C LEU A 770 7.05 1.48 13.58
N SER A 771 7.83 0.43 13.31
CA SER A 771 8.04 -0.75 14.15
C SER A 771 9.44 -1.34 13.97
N THR A 772 9.89 -2.26 14.83
CA THR A 772 11.30 -2.70 14.86
C THR A 772 11.59 -4.10 14.32
N ASP A 773 10.58 -4.98 14.17
CA ASP A 773 10.76 -6.38 13.75
C ASP A 773 11.56 -7.22 14.77
N ASP A 774 12.88 -7.14 14.68
CA ASP A 774 13.87 -7.90 15.45
C ASP A 774 15.03 -6.99 15.89
N PRO A 775 14.89 -6.25 17.01
CA PRO A 775 15.96 -5.43 17.58
C PRO A 775 17.32 -6.12 17.74
N MET A 776 17.35 -7.43 18.01
CA MET A 776 18.58 -8.23 18.09
C MET A 776 19.32 -8.32 16.74
N GLN A 777 18.59 -8.33 15.62
CA GLN A 777 19.12 -8.48 14.26
C GLN A 777 19.42 -7.14 13.58
N PHE A 778 18.70 -6.06 13.89
CA PHE A 778 18.70 -4.84 13.06
C PHE A 778 19.09 -3.53 13.78
N HIS A 779 19.11 -3.48 15.12
CA HIS A 779 19.24 -2.23 15.89
C HIS A 779 20.47 -2.24 16.82
N PHE A 780 21.13 -1.08 16.96
CA PHE A 780 22.35 -0.94 17.75
C PHE A 780 22.16 -0.26 19.11
N THR A 781 21.07 0.51 19.29
CA THR A 781 20.81 1.32 20.47
C THR A 781 20.07 0.56 21.58
N LYS A 782 19.92 1.20 22.75
CA LYS A 782 19.10 0.70 23.87
C LYS A 782 17.59 0.95 23.66
N GLU A 783 17.20 1.73 22.65
CA GLU A 783 15.81 2.13 22.38
C GLU A 783 15.48 1.91 20.89
N PRO A 784 15.29 0.65 20.46
CA PRO A 784 15.22 0.27 19.05
C PRO A 784 14.16 1.05 18.25
N LEU A 785 12.99 1.30 18.86
CA LEU A 785 11.92 2.08 18.25
C LEU A 785 12.35 3.54 18.03
N MET A 786 13.04 4.15 18.99
CA MET A 786 13.54 5.53 18.86
C MET A 786 14.67 5.63 17.82
N GLU A 787 15.47 4.58 17.63
CA GLU A 787 16.44 4.47 16.53
C GLU A 787 15.75 4.42 15.16
N GLU A 788 14.68 3.62 15.02
CA GLU A 788 13.88 3.56 13.78
C GLU A 788 13.28 4.93 13.41
N TYR A 789 12.63 5.61 14.37
CA TYR A 789 12.10 6.96 14.17
C TYR A 789 13.20 8.00 13.88
N SER A 790 14.35 7.91 14.55
CA SER A 790 15.46 8.85 14.35
C SER A 790 16.07 8.73 12.96
N ILE A 791 16.27 7.50 12.47
CA ILE A 791 16.79 7.24 11.13
C ILE A 791 15.77 7.62 10.06
N ALA A 792 14.49 7.29 10.26
CA ALA A 792 13.41 7.72 9.37
C ALA A 792 13.35 9.25 9.24
N ALA A 793 13.43 9.98 10.37
CA ALA A 793 13.44 11.44 10.36
C ALA A 793 14.69 12.02 9.67
N GLN A 794 15.88 11.45 9.89
CA GLN A 794 17.10 11.96 9.25
C GLN A 794 17.20 11.64 7.77
N VAL A 795 16.67 10.49 7.30
CA VAL A 795 16.70 10.11 5.89
C VAL A 795 15.57 10.76 5.10
N TRP A 796 14.34 10.73 5.61
CA TRP A 796 13.14 11.23 4.93
C TRP A 796 12.72 12.65 5.31
N LYS A 797 13.46 13.32 6.19
CA LYS A 797 13.23 14.71 6.64
C LYS A 797 11.86 14.91 7.30
N LEU A 798 11.38 13.89 8.03
CA LEU A 798 10.15 13.96 8.80
C LEU A 798 10.24 15.05 9.87
N SER A 799 9.25 15.94 9.90
CA SER A 799 9.08 16.96 10.94
C SER A 799 8.68 16.33 12.28
N SER A 800 8.73 17.13 13.35
CA SER A 800 8.17 16.70 14.64
C SER A 800 6.66 16.44 14.59
N VAL A 801 5.93 17.03 13.63
CA VAL A 801 4.49 16.76 13.45
C VAL A 801 4.30 15.38 12.83
N ASP A 802 5.09 15.04 11.81
CA ASP A 802 5.01 13.76 11.11
C ASP A 802 5.35 12.60 12.05
N MET A 803 6.41 12.75 12.85
CA MET A 803 6.77 11.76 13.87
C MET A 803 5.68 11.60 14.96
N CYS A 804 4.94 12.66 15.29
CA CYS A 804 3.80 12.57 16.21
C CYS A 804 2.55 11.96 15.54
N GLU A 805 2.34 12.17 14.24
CA GLU A 805 1.28 11.54 13.46
C GLU A 805 1.49 10.02 13.36
N LEU A 806 2.73 9.59 13.07
CA LEU A 806 3.13 8.17 13.09
C LEU A 806 2.98 7.54 14.49
N ALA A 807 3.37 8.26 15.55
CA ALA A 807 3.17 7.82 16.93
C ALA A 807 1.68 7.66 17.26
N ARG A 808 0.83 8.64 16.90
CA ARG A 808 -0.63 8.58 17.06
C ARG A 808 -1.24 7.38 16.31
N ASN A 809 -0.79 7.11 15.08
CA ASN A 809 -1.25 5.96 14.30
C ASN A 809 -0.86 4.63 14.96
N SER A 810 0.35 4.52 15.51
CA SER A 810 0.79 3.31 16.23
C SER A 810 -0.12 2.99 17.43
N VAL A 811 -0.54 4.01 18.19
CA VAL A 811 -1.50 3.84 19.29
C VAL A 811 -2.87 3.41 18.76
N LEU A 812 -3.38 4.00 17.69
CA LEU A 812 -4.67 3.62 17.10
C LEU A 812 -4.68 2.15 16.64
N MET A 813 -3.64 1.73 15.91
CA MET A 813 -3.46 0.37 15.37
C MET A 813 -3.17 -0.71 16.42
N SER A 814 -2.75 -0.31 17.63
CA SER A 814 -2.37 -1.24 18.68
C SER A 814 -3.55 -2.03 19.25
N GLY A 815 -3.25 -3.13 19.95
CA GLY A 815 -4.22 -3.96 20.65
C GLY A 815 -4.57 -3.50 22.08
N PHE A 816 -4.02 -2.38 22.56
CA PHE A 816 -4.33 -1.83 23.88
C PHE A 816 -5.82 -1.47 24.03
N SER A 817 -6.34 -1.54 25.26
CA SER A 817 -7.77 -1.38 25.53
C SER A 817 -8.31 0.02 25.22
N HIS A 818 -9.63 0.14 25.09
CA HIS A 818 -10.31 1.41 24.82
C HIS A 818 -9.98 2.47 25.88
N GLU A 819 -10.01 2.08 27.14
CA GLU A 819 -9.74 2.93 28.30
C GLU A 819 -8.30 3.47 28.22
N VAL A 820 -7.32 2.58 28.00
CA VAL A 820 -5.91 2.96 27.83
C VAL A 820 -5.73 3.95 26.66
N LYS A 821 -6.42 3.73 25.53
CA LYS A 821 -6.41 4.66 24.40
C LYS A 821 -7.05 6.01 24.72
N MET A 822 -8.09 6.09 25.56
CA MET A 822 -8.63 7.38 26.05
C MET A 822 -7.58 8.17 26.84
N TYR A 823 -6.81 7.52 27.72
CA TYR A 823 -5.71 8.18 28.44
C TYR A 823 -4.63 8.70 27.47
N TRP A 824 -4.30 7.94 26.42
CA TRP A 824 -3.18 8.24 25.51
C TRP A 824 -3.52 9.18 24.34
N LEU A 825 -4.78 9.22 23.88
CA LEU A 825 -5.21 10.02 22.71
C LEU A 825 -6.24 11.11 23.03
N GLY A 826 -6.99 10.96 24.13
CA GLY A 826 -8.07 11.84 24.55
C GLY A 826 -9.42 11.13 24.65
N PRO A 827 -10.38 11.67 25.42
CA PRO A 827 -11.66 11.00 25.68
C PRO A 827 -12.53 10.83 24.42
N GLU A 828 -12.47 11.77 23.46
CA GLU A 828 -13.21 11.73 22.20
C GLU A 828 -12.43 11.02 21.06
N TYR A 829 -11.35 10.26 21.32
CA TYR A 829 -10.45 9.74 20.25
C TYR A 829 -11.12 8.87 19.15
N GLN A 830 -12.29 8.30 19.42
CA GLN A 830 -13.08 7.53 18.45
C GLN A 830 -13.88 8.40 17.47
N GLU A 831 -14.02 9.70 17.74
CA GLU A 831 -14.69 10.63 16.84
C GLU A 831 -13.89 10.94 15.58
N SER A 832 -14.59 11.39 14.55
CA SER A 832 -14.04 11.57 13.21
C SER A 832 -13.50 13.00 13.00
N GLY A 833 -12.30 13.12 12.42
CA GLY A 833 -11.65 14.41 12.18
C GLY A 833 -11.09 15.04 13.47
N VAL A 834 -11.11 16.37 13.56
CA VAL A 834 -10.42 17.14 14.63
C VAL A 834 -10.90 16.76 16.04
N ALA A 835 -12.18 16.41 16.21
CA ALA A 835 -12.72 15.97 17.50
C ALA A 835 -12.03 14.70 18.04
N GLY A 836 -11.53 13.83 17.15
CA GLY A 836 -10.80 12.61 17.50
C GLY A 836 -9.34 12.81 17.91
N ASN A 837 -8.92 14.02 18.31
CA ASN A 837 -7.53 14.34 18.59
C ASN A 837 -7.33 15.44 19.65
N ASP A 838 -6.91 15.05 20.86
CA ASP A 838 -6.40 16.00 21.86
C ASP A 838 -4.90 16.27 21.62
N ILE A 839 -4.57 17.44 21.06
CA ILE A 839 -3.18 17.87 20.81
C ILE A 839 -2.32 17.82 22.09
N ARG A 840 -2.92 18.00 23.28
CA ARG A 840 -2.23 17.95 24.58
C ARG A 840 -1.85 16.51 24.98
N ARG A 841 -2.20 15.51 24.17
CA ARG A 841 -1.86 14.08 24.34
C ARG A 841 -1.12 13.52 23.12
N THR A 842 -1.55 13.89 21.90
CA THR A 842 -0.96 13.38 20.65
C THR A 842 0.15 14.26 20.07
N ASN A 843 0.23 15.53 20.45
CA ASN A 843 1.05 16.57 19.82
C ASN A 843 0.87 16.72 18.29
N VAL A 844 -0.24 16.22 17.74
CA VAL A 844 -0.59 16.40 16.31
C VAL A 844 -1.53 17.61 16.19
N PRO A 845 -1.18 18.65 15.41
CA PRO A 845 -2.02 19.82 15.19
C PRO A 845 -3.40 19.48 14.62
N ALA A 846 -4.42 20.22 15.08
CA ALA A 846 -5.77 20.15 14.53
C ALA A 846 -5.78 20.41 13.01
N ILE A 847 -4.90 21.29 12.52
CA ILE A 847 -4.65 21.55 11.09
C ILE A 847 -4.31 20.26 10.32
N ARG A 848 -3.39 19.42 10.84
CA ARG A 848 -2.98 18.16 10.20
C ARG A 848 -4.14 17.17 10.13
N ILE A 849 -4.85 17.01 11.25
CA ILE A 849 -6.01 16.11 11.36
C ILE A 849 -7.15 16.58 10.45
N ALA A 850 -7.40 17.89 10.37
CA ALA A 850 -8.37 18.48 9.46
C ALA A 850 -8.00 18.22 8.00
N TYR A 851 -6.74 18.43 7.61
CA TYR A 851 -6.25 18.12 6.26
C TYR A 851 -6.49 16.65 5.87
N ARG A 852 -6.05 15.70 6.70
CA ARG A 852 -6.21 14.26 6.43
C ARG A 852 -7.68 13.85 6.31
N TYR A 853 -8.53 14.38 7.21
CA TYR A 853 -9.95 14.08 7.23
C TYR A 853 -10.71 14.71 6.06
N GLU A 854 -10.44 15.97 5.73
CA GLU A 854 -11.03 16.66 4.56
C GLU A 854 -10.64 15.94 3.25
N ALA A 855 -9.37 15.54 3.08
CA ALA A 855 -8.92 14.77 1.92
C ALA A 855 -9.63 13.41 1.79
N LEU A 856 -9.79 12.65 2.88
CA LEU A 856 -10.54 11.38 2.86
C LEU A 856 -12.02 11.60 2.55
N CYS A 857 -12.66 12.60 3.15
CA CYS A 857 -14.05 12.95 2.87
C CYS A 857 -14.27 13.43 1.42
N GLU A 858 -13.28 14.07 0.80
CA GLU A 858 -13.33 14.45 -0.62
C GLU A 858 -13.23 13.25 -1.56
N GLU A 859 -12.29 12.31 -1.35
CA GLU A 859 -12.21 11.09 -2.18
C GLU A 859 -13.45 10.19 -2.01
N LEU A 860 -14.02 10.10 -0.80
CA LEU A 860 -15.30 9.42 -0.60
C LEU A 860 -16.46 10.17 -1.29
N ARG A 861 -16.51 11.51 -1.24
CA ARG A 861 -17.52 12.33 -1.95
C ARG A 861 -17.39 12.21 -3.47
N LEU A 862 -16.18 12.14 -4.01
CA LEU A 862 -15.87 11.89 -5.42
C LEU A 862 -16.57 10.60 -5.89
N LEU A 863 -16.32 9.50 -5.17
CA LEU A 863 -16.94 8.20 -5.44
C LEU A 863 -18.46 8.26 -5.24
N GLY A 864 -18.96 8.87 -4.17
CA GLY A 864 -20.41 9.01 -3.94
C GLY A 864 -21.16 9.77 -5.04
N ASN A 865 -20.55 10.79 -5.63
CA ASN A 865 -21.12 11.55 -6.74
C ASN A 865 -21.05 10.75 -8.06
N ALA A 866 -19.91 10.12 -8.34
CA ALA A 866 -19.73 9.26 -9.52
C ALA A 866 -20.72 8.11 -9.56
N TYR A 867 -20.98 7.48 -8.40
CA TYR A 867 -21.95 6.40 -8.28
C TYR A 867 -23.35 6.83 -8.70
N LYS A 868 -23.78 8.04 -8.30
CA LYS A 868 -25.07 8.62 -8.69
C LYS A 868 -25.16 8.87 -10.19
N SER A 869 -24.19 9.59 -10.77
CA SER A 869 -24.12 9.83 -12.22
C SER A 869 -24.24 8.52 -13.01
N ARG A 870 -23.55 7.47 -12.56
CA ARG A 870 -23.61 6.14 -13.20
C ARG A 870 -24.97 5.44 -13.05
N GLN A 871 -25.69 5.65 -11.96
CA GLN A 871 -27.04 5.10 -11.79
C GLN A 871 -28.08 5.91 -12.59
N ASP A 872 -27.98 7.24 -12.59
CA ASP A 872 -28.82 8.14 -13.39
C ASP A 872 -28.66 7.84 -14.90
N ARG A 873 -27.42 7.64 -15.35
CA ARG A 873 -27.09 7.18 -16.73
C ARG A 873 -27.77 5.84 -17.03
N LYS A 874 -27.63 4.84 -16.15
CA LYS A 874 -28.27 3.51 -16.32
C LYS A 874 -29.79 3.55 -16.30
N GLU A 875 -30.42 4.42 -15.52
CA GLU A 875 -31.89 4.56 -15.53
C GLU A 875 -32.35 5.24 -16.82
N LYS A 876 -31.66 6.28 -17.28
CA LYS A 876 -31.89 6.89 -18.60
C LYS A 876 -31.76 5.88 -19.74
N ASP A 877 -30.71 5.05 -19.74
CA ASP A 877 -30.50 4.00 -20.75
C ASP A 877 -31.62 2.93 -20.71
N ARG A 878 -32.07 2.54 -19.51
CA ARG A 878 -33.22 1.62 -19.32
C ARG A 878 -34.53 2.21 -19.79
N LEU A 879 -34.73 3.52 -19.67
CA LEU A 879 -35.92 4.22 -20.14
C LEU A 879 -35.89 4.37 -21.67
N LEU A 880 -34.74 4.76 -22.24
CA LEU A 880 -34.52 4.79 -23.70
C LEU A 880 -34.80 3.41 -24.32
N HIS A 881 -34.24 2.33 -23.78
CA HIS A 881 -34.47 0.99 -24.29
C HIS A 881 -35.93 0.50 -24.13
N GLN A 882 -36.68 1.02 -23.15
CA GLN A 882 -38.13 0.80 -23.04
C GLN A 882 -38.92 1.62 -24.07
N MET A 883 -38.48 2.84 -24.39
CA MET A 883 -39.08 3.66 -25.44
C MET A 883 -38.83 3.06 -26.83
N GLU A 884 -37.59 2.65 -27.15
CA GLU A 884 -37.26 1.94 -28.40
C GLU A 884 -38.11 0.68 -28.60
N LYS A 885 -38.31 -0.10 -27.53
CA LYS A 885 -39.18 -1.30 -27.54
C LYS A 885 -40.66 -0.95 -27.72
N LYS A 886 -41.14 0.17 -27.18
CA LYS A 886 -42.50 0.66 -27.47
C LYS A 886 -42.62 1.15 -28.91
N SER A 887 -41.66 1.93 -29.43
CA SER A 887 -41.67 2.44 -30.80
C SER A 887 -41.59 1.32 -31.84
N THR A 888 -40.75 0.30 -31.63
CA THR A 888 -40.70 -0.88 -32.51
C THR A 888 -41.97 -1.74 -32.41
N SER A 889 -42.59 -1.83 -31.23
CA SER A 889 -43.92 -2.46 -31.08
C SER A 889 -45.01 -1.70 -31.87
N VAL A 890 -45.02 -0.36 -31.81
CA VAL A 890 -45.96 0.48 -32.57
C VAL A 890 -45.72 0.35 -34.07
N ALA A 891 -44.46 0.46 -34.54
CA ALA A 891 -44.13 0.28 -35.96
C ALA A 891 -44.55 -1.10 -36.49
N ASN A 892 -44.39 -2.18 -35.70
CA ASN A 892 -44.86 -3.51 -36.06
C ASN A 892 -46.40 -3.60 -36.13
N ILE A 893 -47.13 -2.85 -35.30
CA ILE A 893 -48.59 -2.76 -35.36
C ILE A 893 -49.03 -1.98 -36.61
N GLU A 894 -48.40 -0.85 -36.93
CA GLU A 894 -48.67 -0.08 -38.16
C GLU A 894 -48.42 -0.94 -39.42
N HIS A 895 -47.32 -1.71 -39.44
CA HIS A 895 -47.01 -2.62 -40.54
C HIS A 895 -48.00 -3.78 -40.68
N ALA A 896 -48.62 -4.23 -39.58
CA ALA A 896 -49.67 -5.25 -39.57
C ALA A 896 -51.04 -4.68 -40.00
N VAL A 897 -51.36 -3.44 -39.63
CA VAL A 897 -52.58 -2.74 -40.05
C VAL A 897 -52.55 -2.44 -41.56
N LEU A 898 -51.41 -2.03 -42.11
CA LEU A 898 -51.24 -1.75 -43.54
C LEU A 898 -51.39 -3.01 -44.42
N ASN A 899 -50.99 -4.19 -43.94
CA ASN A 899 -51.02 -5.43 -44.72
C ASN A 899 -52.40 -6.11 -44.82
N ASN A 900 -53.39 -5.70 -44.02
CA ASN A 900 -54.76 -6.25 -44.07
C ASN A 900 -55.71 -5.45 -45.00
N GLY A 901 -55.18 -4.53 -45.82
CA GLY A 901 -55.93 -3.58 -46.64
C GLY A 901 -55.94 -3.85 -48.15
N LYS A 902 -56.79 -4.79 -48.60
CA LYS A 902 -57.24 -5.03 -49.99
C LYS A 902 -56.24 -5.64 -51.01
N HIS A 903 -56.65 -6.77 -51.60
CA HIS A 903 -56.40 -7.03 -53.02
C HIS A 903 -57.28 -6.10 -53.89
N GLU A 904 -56.77 -5.62 -55.03
CA GLU A 904 -57.23 -6.03 -56.38
C GLU A 904 -56.60 -5.22 -57.55
N SER A 905 -56.64 -5.83 -58.75
CA SER A 905 -56.60 -5.23 -60.11
C SER A 905 -55.39 -4.41 -60.63
N THR A 906 -54.66 -5.05 -61.55
CA THR A 906 -54.25 -4.59 -62.91
C THR A 906 -53.22 -3.47 -63.16
N SER A 907 -52.06 -3.89 -63.69
CA SER A 907 -51.30 -3.35 -64.85
C SER A 907 -50.89 -1.87 -64.94
N ASN A 908 -49.57 -1.61 -65.00
CA ASN A 908 -48.89 -1.51 -66.30
C ASN A 908 -47.33 -1.61 -66.26
N LEU A 909 -46.75 -1.77 -67.46
CA LEU A 909 -45.36 -2.02 -67.86
C LEU A 909 -44.42 -0.78 -67.75
N PRO A 910 -43.07 -0.88 -67.93
CA PRO A 910 -42.15 -2.05 -67.93
C PRO A 910 -40.82 -1.85 -67.13
N LYS A 911 -39.91 -2.83 -67.21
CA LYS A 911 -38.43 -2.70 -67.01
C LYS A 911 -37.75 -2.52 -68.42
N PRO A 912 -36.46 -2.82 -68.73
CA PRO A 912 -35.26 -3.12 -67.92
C PRO A 912 -33.94 -2.47 -68.47
N ILE A 913 -32.79 -3.04 -68.07
CA ILE A 913 -31.47 -3.07 -68.74
C ILE A 913 -30.41 -2.04 -68.29
N SER A 914 -29.18 -2.54 -68.26
CA SER A 914 -27.91 -1.97 -67.79
C SER A 914 -27.12 -1.18 -68.84
N SER A 915 -26.15 -0.39 -68.39
CA SER A 915 -24.88 -0.23 -69.10
C SER A 915 -23.68 -0.06 -68.16
N THR A 916 -22.54 -0.62 -68.57
CA THR A 916 -21.23 -0.50 -67.91
C THR A 916 -20.42 0.60 -68.59
N ILE A 917 -19.60 1.37 -67.86
CA ILE A 917 -18.40 2.03 -68.40
C ILE A 917 -17.44 2.43 -67.26
N ASN A 918 -16.13 2.34 -67.51
CA ASN A 918 -15.08 2.80 -66.59
C ASN A 918 -14.89 4.33 -66.70
N GLY A 919 -14.61 5.01 -65.59
CA GLY A 919 -14.30 6.45 -65.57
C GLY A 919 -13.35 6.81 -64.44
N ASN A 920 -12.04 6.82 -64.72
CA ASN A 920 -11.01 7.12 -63.73
C ASN A 920 -10.89 8.64 -63.52
N SER A 921 -11.29 9.17 -62.35
CA SER A 921 -10.95 10.53 -61.94
C SER A 921 -10.83 10.61 -60.42
N GLY A 922 -9.71 11.12 -59.93
CA GLY A 922 -9.47 11.30 -58.50
C GLY A 922 -10.08 12.62 -58.02
N ASN A 923 -10.73 12.62 -56.87
CA ASN A 923 -11.12 13.86 -56.19
C ASN A 923 -10.94 13.76 -54.67
N LYS A 924 -10.71 14.92 -54.04
CA LYS A 924 -10.11 15.02 -52.70
C LYS A 924 -11.11 14.65 -51.59
N ILE A 925 -10.71 13.75 -50.68
CA ILE A 925 -11.43 13.58 -49.40
C ILE A 925 -11.09 14.79 -48.51
N ASN A 926 -12.09 15.63 -48.26
CA ASN A 926 -11.95 16.81 -47.41
C ASN A 926 -11.91 16.38 -45.93
N MET A 927 -10.72 16.25 -45.33
CA MET A 927 -10.59 16.10 -43.89
C MET A 927 -10.83 17.44 -43.19
N SER A 928 -11.97 17.56 -42.53
CA SER A 928 -12.26 18.69 -41.63
C SER A 928 -11.24 18.72 -40.49
N ARG A 929 -10.38 19.75 -40.45
CA ARG A 929 -9.46 20.00 -39.34
C ARG A 929 -10.25 20.54 -38.15
N ASN A 930 -10.23 19.84 -37.01
CA ASN A 930 -10.78 20.37 -35.75
C ASN A 930 -10.04 21.66 -35.35
N PRO A 931 -10.75 22.74 -34.97
CA PRO A 931 -10.12 24.03 -34.67
C PRO A 931 -9.32 24.06 -33.35
N THR A 932 -9.53 23.08 -32.46
CA THR A 932 -8.99 23.07 -31.10
C THR A 932 -7.47 22.83 -31.00
N THR A 933 -6.81 22.31 -32.04
CA THR A 933 -5.35 22.12 -32.04
C THR A 933 -4.59 23.43 -32.24
N ASN A 934 -5.06 24.32 -33.13
CA ASN A 934 -4.40 25.61 -33.39
C ASN A 934 -4.39 26.54 -32.17
N VAL A 935 -5.45 26.51 -31.35
CA VAL A 935 -5.60 27.41 -30.19
C VAL A 935 -4.52 27.17 -29.13
N LYS A 936 -4.17 25.91 -28.84
CA LYS A 936 -3.13 25.59 -27.84
C LYS A 936 -1.71 25.84 -28.35
N GLY A 937 -1.43 25.56 -29.63
CA GLY A 937 -0.14 25.88 -30.24
C GLY A 937 0.19 27.38 -30.22
N ALA A 938 -0.80 28.22 -30.51
CA ALA A 938 -0.67 29.68 -30.43
C ALA A 938 -0.40 30.16 -28.99
N ALA A 939 -1.04 29.56 -27.99
CA ALA A 939 -0.82 29.90 -26.58
C ALA A 939 0.61 29.58 -26.12
N PHE A 940 1.15 28.40 -26.47
CA PHE A 940 2.53 28.03 -26.16
C PHE A 940 3.55 28.90 -26.89
N HIS A 941 3.34 29.23 -28.16
CA HIS A 941 4.21 30.14 -28.90
C HIS A 941 4.21 31.56 -28.30
N LYS A 942 3.03 32.05 -27.86
CA LYS A 942 2.94 33.32 -27.13
C LYS A 942 3.70 33.23 -25.80
N GLN A 943 3.48 32.22 -24.98
CA GLN A 943 4.16 32.07 -23.68
C GLN A 943 5.69 31.97 -23.82
N ALA A 944 6.19 31.30 -24.87
CA ALA A 944 7.61 31.28 -25.18
C ALA A 944 8.14 32.68 -25.52
N LYS A 945 7.43 33.43 -26.37
CA LYS A 945 7.80 34.79 -26.77
C LYS A 945 7.76 35.78 -25.60
N ASP A 946 6.71 35.74 -24.79
CA ASP A 946 6.53 36.62 -23.62
C ASP A 946 7.64 36.38 -22.57
N ASN A 947 8.03 35.11 -22.34
CA ASN A 947 9.16 34.77 -21.47
C ASN A 947 10.51 35.22 -22.04
N LEU A 948 10.77 35.04 -23.34
CA LEU A 948 12.01 35.49 -23.98
C LEU A 948 12.13 37.02 -23.96
N GLN A 949 11.03 37.75 -24.18
CA GLN A 949 10.99 39.21 -24.06
C GLN A 949 11.27 39.63 -22.61
N SER A 950 10.65 38.99 -21.61
CA SER A 950 10.90 39.24 -20.19
C SER A 950 12.38 39.05 -19.80
N ILE A 951 13.05 38.03 -20.35
CA ILE A 951 14.50 37.81 -20.13
C ILE A 951 15.32 38.96 -20.73
N LEU A 952 15.00 39.36 -21.97
CA LEU A 952 15.68 40.44 -22.68
C LEU A 952 15.52 41.81 -21.96
N ASP A 953 14.29 42.14 -21.57
CA ASP A 953 13.94 43.42 -20.94
C ASP A 953 14.59 43.56 -19.56
N ASN A 954 14.59 42.49 -18.74
CA ASN A 954 15.26 42.50 -17.45
C ASN A 954 16.79 42.54 -17.60
N PHE A 955 17.37 41.86 -18.59
CA PHE A 955 18.81 41.94 -18.88
C PHE A 955 19.23 43.35 -19.29
N ASN A 956 18.52 43.95 -20.25
CA ASN A 956 18.79 45.31 -20.71
C ASN A 956 18.67 46.34 -19.58
N ALA A 957 17.69 46.17 -18.68
CA ALA A 957 17.55 47.02 -17.50
C ALA A 957 18.70 46.85 -16.49
N ILE A 958 19.21 45.62 -16.28
CA ILE A 958 20.41 45.38 -15.46
C ILE A 958 21.63 46.07 -16.08
N ILE A 959 21.83 45.97 -17.40
CA ILE A 959 22.92 46.65 -18.10
C ILE A 959 22.79 48.18 -18.00
N ALA A 960 21.57 48.72 -18.04
CA ALA A 960 21.31 50.15 -17.85
C ALA A 960 21.66 50.62 -16.42
N LEU A 961 21.32 49.84 -15.38
CA LEU A 961 21.68 50.14 -13.99
C LEU A 961 23.19 50.04 -13.71
N ILE A 962 23.93 49.27 -14.52
CA ILE A 962 25.40 49.13 -14.39
C ILE A 962 26.17 50.26 -15.11
N ARG A 963 25.53 51.01 -16.02
CA ARG A 963 26.16 52.16 -16.70
C ARG A 963 26.23 53.38 -15.76
N VAL A 964 27.45 53.78 -15.42
CA VAL A 964 27.72 55.03 -14.69
C VAL A 964 27.56 56.22 -15.64
N ASP A 965 26.64 57.14 -15.32
CA ASP A 965 26.48 58.41 -16.03
C ASP A 965 27.75 59.29 -15.91
N ASP A 966 28.12 59.99 -16.98
CA ASP A 966 29.18 60.99 -16.93
C ASP A 966 28.73 62.17 -16.04
N PRO A 967 29.48 62.52 -14.96
CA PRO A 967 29.07 63.53 -14.00
C PRO A 967 28.96 64.95 -14.59
N GLN A 968 29.43 65.21 -15.81
CA GLN A 968 29.27 66.51 -16.46
C GLN A 968 27.89 66.72 -17.12
N LEU A 969 27.07 65.68 -17.28
CA LEU A 969 25.84 65.73 -18.11
C LEU A 969 24.51 65.75 -17.34
N ASN A 970 24.47 65.44 -16.03
CA ASN A 970 23.22 65.39 -15.26
C ASN A 970 23.37 65.87 -13.79
N PRO A 971 23.40 67.19 -13.53
CA PRO A 971 23.63 67.75 -12.19
C PRO A 971 22.45 67.60 -11.19
N ILE A 972 21.40 66.85 -11.55
CA ILE A 972 20.15 66.73 -10.77
C ILE A 972 20.12 65.45 -9.91
N LYS A 973 20.94 64.43 -10.21
CA LYS A 973 20.95 63.15 -9.46
C LYS A 973 21.64 63.20 -8.09
N ASP A 974 22.52 64.17 -7.82
CA ASP A 974 23.46 64.16 -6.67
C ASP A 974 22.84 64.68 -5.34
N GLN A 975 21.54 64.44 -5.09
CA GLN A 975 20.85 64.80 -3.84
C GLN A 975 20.52 63.63 -2.89
N LEU A 976 20.79 62.38 -3.32
CA LEU A 976 20.76 61.20 -2.45
C LEU A 976 22.20 60.71 -2.19
N PRO A 977 22.53 60.24 -0.97
CA PRO A 977 23.86 59.68 -0.71
C PRO A 977 24.11 58.48 -1.63
N ARG A 978 25.24 58.48 -2.37
CA ARG A 978 25.54 57.44 -3.38
C ARG A 978 25.54 56.00 -2.83
N ILE A 979 25.70 55.83 -1.53
CA ILE A 979 25.55 54.53 -0.84
C ILE A 979 24.10 54.02 -0.93
N LEU A 980 23.11 54.89 -0.73
CA LEU A 980 21.69 54.54 -0.79
C LEU A 980 21.26 54.16 -2.21
N THR A 981 21.66 54.94 -3.23
CA THR A 981 21.41 54.58 -4.64
C THR A 981 22.08 53.26 -5.00
N ASN A 982 23.35 53.06 -4.63
CA ASN A 982 24.03 51.79 -4.87
C ASN A 982 23.30 50.60 -4.22
N THR A 983 22.67 50.77 -3.05
CA THR A 983 21.86 49.71 -2.43
C THR A 983 20.49 49.51 -3.07
N THR A 984 19.83 50.54 -3.60
CA THR A 984 18.58 50.37 -4.36
C THR A 984 18.84 49.71 -5.71
N ASP A 985 19.92 50.10 -6.38
CA ASP A 985 20.29 49.61 -7.71
C ASP A 985 20.75 48.14 -7.62
N ASP A 986 21.52 47.78 -6.58
CA ASP A 986 21.88 46.38 -6.26
C ASP A 986 20.64 45.52 -5.94
N PHE A 987 19.68 46.04 -5.16
CA PHE A 987 18.42 45.34 -4.89
C PHE A 987 17.58 45.17 -6.16
N GLU A 988 17.48 46.20 -7.01
CA GLU A 988 16.75 46.13 -8.27
C GLU A 988 17.41 45.16 -9.25
N ILE A 989 18.74 45.13 -9.35
CA ILE A 989 19.49 44.14 -10.14
C ILE A 989 19.19 42.72 -9.65
N ARG A 990 19.15 42.47 -8.33
CA ARG A 990 18.78 41.15 -7.78
C ARG A 990 17.35 40.75 -8.14
N VAL A 991 16.38 41.67 -8.04
CA VAL A 991 14.98 41.41 -8.40
C VAL A 991 14.82 41.14 -9.91
N ARG A 992 15.51 41.91 -10.76
CA ARG A 992 15.51 41.71 -12.22
C ARG A 992 16.17 40.38 -12.62
N ALA A 993 17.28 40.00 -11.97
CA ALA A 993 17.92 38.71 -12.19
C ALA A 993 17.02 37.54 -11.76
N TYR A 994 16.31 37.67 -10.64
CA TYR A 994 15.32 36.68 -10.20
C TYR A 994 14.15 36.53 -11.20
N ASN A 995 13.66 37.64 -11.77
CA ASN A 995 12.65 37.61 -12.83
C ASN A 995 13.14 36.89 -14.10
N MET A 996 14.41 37.06 -14.48
CA MET A 996 15.02 36.29 -15.59
C MET A 996 15.05 34.79 -15.28
N VAL A 997 15.52 34.39 -14.09
CA VAL A 997 15.57 32.98 -13.68
C VAL A 997 14.17 32.34 -13.72
N ARG A 998 13.15 33.03 -13.18
CA ARG A 998 11.75 32.55 -13.22
C ARG A 998 11.22 32.39 -14.66
N ALA A 999 11.63 33.24 -15.59
CA ALA A 999 11.27 33.11 -17.00
C ALA A 999 12.00 31.93 -17.68
N PHE A 1000 13.28 31.69 -17.35
CA PHE A 1000 14.00 30.48 -17.78
C PHE A 1000 13.37 29.20 -17.24
N GLU A 1001 12.97 29.16 -15.97
CA GLU A 1001 12.24 28.03 -15.38
C GLU A 1001 10.89 27.79 -16.08
N SER A 1002 10.15 28.86 -16.41
CA SER A 1002 8.92 28.72 -17.20
C SER A 1002 9.16 28.21 -18.62
N LEU A 1003 10.30 28.52 -19.25
CA LEU A 1003 10.68 27.97 -20.56
C LEU A 1003 11.10 26.49 -20.47
N LEU A 1004 11.87 26.11 -19.45
CA LEU A 1004 12.23 24.71 -19.19
C LEU A 1004 10.99 23.86 -18.90
N LYS A 1005 10.04 24.38 -18.11
CA LYS A 1005 8.75 23.72 -17.88
C LYS A 1005 7.95 23.58 -19.17
N LEU A 1006 7.84 24.64 -19.98
CA LEU A 1006 7.16 24.60 -21.27
C LEU A 1006 7.75 23.53 -22.22
N VAL A 1007 9.08 23.33 -22.19
CA VAL A 1007 9.75 22.25 -22.94
C VAL A 1007 9.44 20.87 -22.38
N SER A 1008 9.21 20.70 -21.06
CA SER A 1008 8.68 19.45 -20.51
C SER A 1008 7.24 19.23 -20.93
N ASP A 1009 6.36 20.21 -20.72
CA ASP A 1009 4.93 20.12 -21.04
C ASP A 1009 4.70 19.78 -22.54
N LEU A 1010 5.55 20.28 -23.44
CA LEU A 1010 5.55 19.93 -24.87
C LEU A 1010 6.06 18.51 -25.16
N LYS A 1011 7.08 18.02 -24.45
CA LYS A 1011 7.54 16.62 -24.55
C LYS A 1011 6.48 15.65 -24.02
N ASP A 1012 5.89 15.97 -22.87
CA ASP A 1012 4.85 15.18 -22.24
C ASP A 1012 3.57 15.15 -23.09
N GLN A 1013 3.19 16.26 -23.75
CA GLN A 1013 2.13 16.22 -24.77
C GLN A 1013 2.50 15.38 -26.00
N ALA A 1014 3.73 15.49 -26.51
CA ALA A 1014 4.17 14.68 -27.66
C ALA A 1014 4.13 13.17 -27.36
N VAL A 1015 4.43 12.77 -26.12
CA VAL A 1015 4.30 11.38 -25.63
C VAL A 1015 2.83 11.00 -25.41
N LEU A 1016 2.02 11.86 -24.77
CA LEU A 1016 0.64 11.57 -24.40
C LEU A 1016 -0.32 11.48 -25.60
N TYR A 1017 -0.14 12.28 -26.65
CA TYR A 1017 -1.04 12.28 -27.79
C TYR A 1017 -0.95 11.00 -28.65
N ASP A 1018 0.21 10.33 -28.68
CA ASP A 1018 0.39 9.08 -29.45
C ASP A 1018 -0.39 7.91 -28.81
N PHE A 1019 -0.57 7.91 -27.47
CA PHE A 1019 -1.40 6.92 -26.77
C PHE A 1019 -2.86 6.89 -27.25
N ARG A 1020 -3.41 7.98 -27.79
CA ARG A 1020 -4.78 7.97 -28.35
C ARG A 1020 -4.82 7.21 -29.67
N ALA A 1021 -3.87 7.49 -30.57
CA ALA A 1021 -3.73 6.77 -31.84
C ALA A 1021 -3.42 5.28 -31.61
N ILE A 1022 -2.56 4.96 -30.64
CA ILE A 1022 -2.25 3.58 -30.23
C ILE A 1022 -3.48 2.90 -29.64
N ASN A 1023 -4.24 3.53 -28.74
CA ASN A 1023 -5.45 2.92 -28.17
C ASN A 1023 -6.54 2.67 -29.21
N ASP A 1024 -6.77 3.60 -30.14
CA ASP A 1024 -7.77 3.42 -31.18
C ASP A 1024 -7.32 2.39 -32.25
N ALA A 1025 -6.02 2.29 -32.54
CA ALA A 1025 -5.45 1.19 -33.32
C ALA A 1025 -5.60 -0.16 -32.60
N VAL A 1026 -5.36 -0.23 -31.28
CA VAL A 1026 -5.54 -1.46 -30.47
C VAL A 1026 -7.01 -1.87 -30.39
N LYS A 1027 -7.95 -0.92 -30.29
CA LYS A 1027 -9.39 -1.20 -30.39
C LYS A 1027 -9.75 -1.80 -31.76
N ALA A 1028 -9.26 -1.21 -32.85
CA ALA A 1028 -9.48 -1.73 -34.20
C ALA A 1028 -8.86 -3.13 -34.40
N GLN A 1029 -7.64 -3.36 -33.91
CA GLN A 1029 -6.95 -4.65 -33.92
C GLN A 1029 -7.74 -5.70 -33.13
N ARG A 1030 -8.22 -5.36 -31.92
CA ARG A 1030 -9.05 -6.23 -31.06
C ARG A 1030 -10.37 -6.60 -31.73
N GLN A 1031 -11.01 -5.66 -32.42
CA GLN A 1031 -12.24 -5.96 -33.17
C GLN A 1031 -11.96 -6.84 -34.40
N ARG A 1032 -10.84 -6.63 -35.10
CA ARG A 1032 -10.41 -7.50 -36.21
C ARG A 1032 -10.17 -8.93 -35.75
N PHE A 1033 -9.49 -9.13 -34.61
CA PHE A 1033 -9.29 -10.45 -34.03
C PHE A 1033 -10.60 -11.11 -33.58
N LYS A 1034 -11.54 -10.36 -32.97
CA LYS A 1034 -12.90 -10.89 -32.67
C LYS A 1034 -13.62 -11.38 -33.93
N ASN A 1035 -13.55 -10.63 -35.03
CA ASN A 1035 -14.18 -11.02 -36.28
C ASN A 1035 -13.52 -12.28 -36.87
N GLN A 1036 -12.19 -12.40 -36.80
CA GLN A 1036 -11.46 -13.61 -37.23
C GLN A 1036 -11.75 -14.82 -36.34
N GLN A 1037 -11.90 -14.63 -35.02
CA GLN A 1037 -12.30 -15.67 -34.09
C GLN A 1037 -13.71 -16.18 -34.44
N SER A 1038 -14.69 -15.29 -34.63
CA SER A 1038 -16.05 -15.68 -35.02
C SER A 1038 -16.11 -16.45 -36.35
N ASP A 1039 -15.24 -16.11 -37.31
CA ASP A 1039 -15.13 -16.80 -38.60
C ASP A 1039 -14.46 -18.20 -38.44
N LEU A 1040 -13.45 -18.32 -37.59
CA LEU A 1040 -12.83 -19.60 -37.21
C LEU A 1040 -13.80 -20.51 -36.45
N ASP A 1041 -14.54 -19.98 -35.48
CA ASP A 1041 -15.55 -20.71 -34.70
C ASP A 1041 -16.67 -21.23 -35.63
N THR A 1042 -17.12 -20.41 -36.58
CA THR A 1042 -18.10 -20.82 -37.61
C THR A 1042 -17.56 -21.95 -38.50
N LYS A 1043 -16.27 -21.88 -38.88
CA LYS A 1043 -15.60 -22.93 -39.66
C LYS A 1043 -15.38 -24.22 -38.86
N LEU A 1044 -15.09 -24.13 -37.57
CA LEU A 1044 -15.00 -25.26 -36.65
C LEU A 1044 -16.35 -25.96 -36.47
N ILE A 1045 -17.44 -25.20 -36.29
CA ILE A 1045 -18.81 -25.75 -36.24
C ILE A 1045 -19.14 -26.46 -37.56
N SER A 1046 -18.89 -25.80 -38.71
CA SER A 1046 -19.08 -26.41 -40.04
C SER A 1046 -18.21 -27.66 -40.27
N LEU A 1047 -17.03 -27.74 -39.66
CA LEU A 1047 -16.17 -28.93 -39.75
C LEU A 1047 -16.68 -30.06 -38.84
N ARG A 1048 -17.07 -29.75 -37.60
CA ARG A 1048 -17.72 -30.69 -36.65
C ARG A 1048 -18.95 -31.33 -37.30
N ASP A 1049 -19.82 -30.53 -37.90
CA ASP A 1049 -21.10 -31.00 -38.44
C ASP A 1049 -20.90 -31.88 -39.68
N ARG A 1050 -19.88 -31.60 -40.49
CA ARG A 1050 -19.45 -32.49 -41.59
C ARG A 1050 -18.81 -33.78 -41.07
N LEU A 1051 -17.96 -33.72 -40.05
CA LEU A 1051 -17.35 -34.91 -39.45
C LEU A 1051 -18.40 -35.81 -38.79
N ALA A 1052 -19.43 -35.24 -38.15
CA ALA A 1052 -20.56 -36.01 -37.62
C ALA A 1052 -21.37 -36.69 -38.74
N LEU A 1053 -21.63 -35.98 -39.85
CA LEU A 1053 -22.27 -36.55 -41.03
C LEU A 1053 -21.46 -37.68 -41.70
N GLU A 1054 -20.13 -37.56 -41.77
CA GLU A 1054 -19.27 -38.65 -42.24
C GLU A 1054 -19.24 -39.83 -41.24
N LEU A 1055 -19.20 -39.56 -39.94
CA LEU A 1055 -19.20 -40.60 -38.91
C LEU A 1055 -20.47 -41.45 -38.97
N VAL A 1056 -21.65 -40.83 -39.10
CA VAL A 1056 -22.93 -41.55 -39.27
C VAL A 1056 -22.91 -42.43 -40.52
N LYS A 1057 -22.36 -41.97 -41.66
CA LYS A 1057 -22.19 -42.81 -42.85
C LYS A 1057 -21.27 -44.01 -42.61
N PHE A 1058 -20.20 -43.83 -41.83
CA PHE A 1058 -19.29 -44.93 -41.47
C PHE A 1058 -19.95 -45.91 -40.50
N GLU A 1059 -20.78 -45.44 -39.57
CA GLU A 1059 -21.60 -46.29 -38.70
C GLU A 1059 -22.65 -47.07 -39.51
N ASP A 1060 -23.34 -46.43 -40.47
CA ASP A 1060 -24.25 -47.08 -41.42
C ASP A 1060 -23.51 -48.11 -42.29
N GLU A 1061 -22.34 -47.80 -42.86
CA GLU A 1061 -21.54 -48.76 -43.62
C GLU A 1061 -21.08 -49.95 -42.76
N TYR A 1062 -20.67 -49.69 -41.51
CA TYR A 1062 -20.24 -50.73 -40.58
C TYR A 1062 -21.40 -51.64 -40.17
N ALA A 1063 -22.56 -51.06 -39.86
CA ALA A 1063 -23.79 -51.79 -39.57
C ALA A 1063 -24.19 -52.69 -40.76
N ASN A 1064 -24.20 -52.15 -41.98
CA ASN A 1064 -24.49 -52.91 -43.19
C ASN A 1064 -23.47 -54.04 -43.44
N LYS A 1065 -22.17 -53.79 -43.23
CA LYS A 1065 -21.10 -54.81 -43.37
C LYS A 1065 -21.12 -55.88 -42.28
N SER A 1066 -21.64 -55.58 -41.08
CA SER A 1066 -21.74 -56.53 -39.96
C SER A 1066 -22.84 -57.61 -40.13
N SER A 1067 -23.64 -57.54 -41.20
CA SER A 1067 -24.74 -58.47 -41.50
C SER A 1067 -24.33 -59.78 -42.22
N PHE A 1068 -23.04 -60.06 -42.39
CA PHE A 1068 -22.58 -61.33 -42.99
C PHE A 1068 -22.48 -62.46 -41.96
N LYS A 1069 -23.11 -63.59 -42.27
CA LYS A 1069 -23.20 -64.78 -41.40
C LYS A 1069 -21.84 -65.44 -41.23
N ILE A 1070 -21.59 -65.95 -40.03
CA ILE A 1070 -20.58 -66.99 -39.77
C ILE A 1070 -20.89 -68.22 -40.64
N PRO A 1071 -20.01 -68.64 -41.56
CA PRO A 1071 -20.06 -69.98 -42.13
C PRO A 1071 -19.56 -70.98 -41.08
N LYS A 1072 -20.18 -72.15 -41.03
CA LYS A 1072 -19.56 -73.32 -40.38
C LYS A 1072 -18.75 -74.07 -41.43
N GLU A 1073 -17.45 -74.22 -41.19
CA GLU A 1073 -16.63 -75.38 -41.56
C GLU A 1073 -15.36 -75.36 -40.71
#